data_AF-A0A934F006-F1
#
_entry.id   AF-A0A934F006-F1
#
_cell.length_a   1.000
_cell.length_b   1.000
_cell.length_c   1.000
_cell.angle_alpha   90.00
_cell.angle_beta   90.00
_cell.angle_gamma   90.00
#
_symmetry.space_group_name_H-M   'P 1'
#
loop_
_entity.id
_entity.type
_entity.pdbx_description
1 polymer ?
#
loop_
_entity_poly.entity_id
_entity_poly.type
_entity_poly.pdbx_seq_one_letter_code
_entity_poly.pdbx_strand_id
1 'polypeptide(L)'
;MRKTGFFLQRALWSLVILAWAVGTMRAADDQAAVGNWPAWRGDGTGVSGEKNLPVVWSETENVVWRTPLPGEGNSSPIIWGNRVFVTAALDEGAKRLVICLDARSGKVLWKTELLPDEKTLLYPKTGFAAPTPTTDGRRVFAFFDSPGLVALDMEGKVIWKRALGPFKAVYNFGTSTVLYKDMVIQSCDHKGDAFIAAFRQSDGSECWRTPRKSSGFGHFGTPMLIQVQGRPQLVVNGEPVVSYDPDSGKELWSCRGMKVCVGPSTVFGHGLVYASSGRIGPVMGIDPSGSGDVTETHVRMNLTTGGPYVPSPLIYPHLMVPGDNGKMLFYGANHELVVDGQVRDHFSSSPTGGDGKIYWCSERGNTYVIDANALTATPPTVKVLAVNQIKGVCLASPAVASGRLFIRTLEALYCIGKERAPVVVQKTKALTGTFAELRKRFDDHQAFWQNEKEAQIRLETVEAIAKLDGPEVIPFLLHVAVKEPHWDICEEAAKCLARKGEPAMDSLITLLPDSRPFIRTIAINELGRMKVAKAVPGLLKALSDKEPLVRSASLQALTKIGLAGTPDFSQIVTAMIAALSTTEEPVVRQSALEGLAALADKVTAQRREVVEALRAVEAGPNPGLAQKARQMLAPTGIYGR
;
A
#
# COMPACT_ATOMS: atom_id res chain seq x y z
N MET A 1 74.29 18.76 -40.10
CA MET A 1 72.90 19.22 -40.02
C MET A 1 72.29 18.79 -38.68
N ARG A 2 71.80 19.77 -37.92
CA ARG A 2 70.96 19.80 -36.70
C ARG A 2 70.76 18.53 -35.83
N LYS A 3 71.48 18.55 -34.69
CA LYS A 3 71.00 18.48 -33.29
C LYS A 3 70.15 17.27 -32.85
N THR A 4 70.82 16.28 -32.25
CA THR A 4 70.31 15.36 -31.24
C THR A 4 70.76 15.84 -29.84
N GLY A 5 69.81 16.07 -28.94
CA GLY A 5 70.08 16.40 -27.54
C GLY A 5 68.80 16.25 -26.71
N PHE A 6 68.95 15.65 -25.52
CA PHE A 6 67.96 15.40 -24.47
C PHE A 6 67.08 14.14 -24.57
N PHE A 7 67.72 12.98 -24.39
CA PHE A 7 67.12 11.77 -23.81
C PHE A 7 67.79 11.49 -22.46
N LEU A 8 67.41 12.20 -21.39
CA LEU A 8 67.81 11.86 -20.01
C LEU A 8 67.00 12.66 -18.98
N GLN A 9 65.71 12.34 -18.81
CA GLN A 9 64.96 12.62 -17.56
C GLN A 9 63.57 11.95 -17.49
N ARG A 10 63.42 10.71 -17.94
CA ARG A 10 62.15 9.95 -17.82
C ARG A 10 62.35 8.49 -17.38
N ALA A 11 63.24 8.27 -16.41
CA ALA A 11 63.46 6.95 -15.80
C ALA A 11 63.44 7.07 -14.28
N LEU A 12 62.29 7.47 -13.71
CA LEU A 12 62.04 7.40 -12.24
C LEU A 12 60.56 7.54 -11.84
N TRP A 13 59.61 7.25 -12.75
CA TRP A 13 58.15 7.37 -12.49
C TRP A 13 57.35 6.17 -13.01
N SER A 14 57.90 4.95 -12.93
CA SER A 14 57.18 3.73 -13.39
C SER A 14 57.22 2.57 -12.39
N LEU A 15 57.77 2.77 -11.18
CA LEU A 15 57.89 1.73 -10.14
C LEU A 15 57.15 2.03 -8.84
N VAL A 16 56.26 3.04 -8.81
CA VAL A 16 55.35 3.31 -7.66
C VAL A 16 53.87 3.07 -8.02
N ILE A 17 53.54 2.78 -9.28
CA ILE A 17 52.16 2.54 -9.72
C ILE A 17 51.74 1.05 -9.62
N LEU A 18 52.68 0.13 -9.34
CA LEU A 18 52.39 -1.29 -9.19
C LEU A 18 52.11 -1.77 -7.75
N ALA A 19 52.00 -0.86 -6.78
CA ALA A 19 51.70 -1.17 -5.37
C ALA A 19 50.40 -0.55 -4.83
N TRP A 20 49.55 0.01 -5.71
CA TRP A 20 48.20 0.51 -5.38
C TRP A 20 47.09 -0.22 -6.15
N ALA A 21 47.39 -1.37 -6.75
CA ALA A 21 46.42 -2.23 -7.44
C ALA A 21 45.92 -3.40 -6.57
N VAL A 22 46.28 -3.44 -5.29
CA VAL A 22 45.77 -4.42 -4.32
C VAL A 22 45.15 -3.62 -3.17
N GLY A 23 43.82 -3.63 -3.07
CA GLY A 23 43.12 -3.08 -1.91
C GLY A 23 42.26 -1.85 -2.17
N THR A 24 41.33 -1.92 -3.11
CA THR A 24 39.97 -1.39 -2.90
C THR A 24 39.04 -2.23 -3.78
N MET A 25 38.62 -3.38 -3.26
CA MET A 25 37.28 -3.88 -3.58
C MET A 25 36.35 -2.67 -3.43
N ARG A 26 35.77 -2.21 -4.54
CA ARG A 26 34.58 -1.36 -4.51
C ARG A 26 33.59 -2.11 -3.63
N ALA A 27 33.44 -1.69 -2.37
CA ALA A 27 32.20 -1.87 -1.66
C ALA A 27 31.17 -1.18 -2.55
N ALA A 28 30.45 -1.97 -3.34
CA ALA A 28 29.18 -1.53 -3.87
C ALA A 28 28.38 -1.10 -2.64
N ASP A 29 28.04 0.19 -2.56
CA ASP A 29 27.08 0.68 -1.59
C ASP A 29 25.79 -0.08 -1.86
N ASP A 30 25.58 -1.12 -1.04
CA ASP A 30 24.38 -1.93 -0.98
C ASP A 30 23.30 -1.06 -0.31
N GLN A 31 22.83 -0.03 -1.02
CA GLN A 31 21.50 0.51 -0.77
C GLN A 31 20.54 -0.62 -1.14
N ALA A 32 20.26 -1.49 -0.17
CA ALA A 32 19.26 -2.53 -0.31
C ALA A 32 17.98 -1.86 -0.81
N ALA A 33 17.64 -2.08 -2.08
CA ALA A 33 16.38 -1.68 -2.65
C ALA A 33 15.28 -2.13 -1.70
N VAL A 34 14.40 -1.22 -1.28
CA VAL A 34 13.22 -1.59 -0.51
C VAL A 34 12.47 -2.61 -1.35
N GLY A 35 12.43 -3.87 -0.93
CA GLY A 35 11.73 -4.92 -1.67
C GLY A 35 10.25 -4.60 -1.70
N ASN A 36 9.74 -4.15 -2.84
CA ASN A 36 8.32 -3.88 -3.04
C ASN A 36 7.54 -5.19 -3.16
N TRP A 37 6.29 -5.16 -2.74
CA TRP A 37 5.31 -6.24 -2.86
C TRP A 37 4.03 -5.66 -3.47
N PRO A 38 4.03 -5.31 -4.78
CA PRO A 38 3.07 -4.36 -5.37
C PRO A 38 1.65 -4.90 -5.57
N ALA A 39 1.47 -6.22 -5.58
CA ALA A 39 0.18 -6.85 -5.86
C ALA A 39 -0.06 -8.06 -4.95
N TRP A 40 -1.20 -8.74 -5.16
CA TRP A 40 -1.45 -10.03 -4.54
C TRP A 40 -0.30 -10.99 -4.84
N ARG A 41 0.29 -11.58 -3.78
CA ARG A 41 1.49 -12.42 -3.87
C ARG A 41 2.69 -11.73 -4.53
N GLY A 42 2.81 -10.41 -4.40
CA GLY A 42 3.96 -9.63 -4.85
C GLY A 42 3.87 -9.35 -6.34
N ASP A 43 4.56 -10.16 -7.14
CA ASP A 43 4.46 -10.20 -8.60
C ASP A 43 3.48 -11.30 -9.09
N GLY A 44 2.74 -11.91 -8.16
CA GLY A 44 1.83 -13.05 -8.40
C GLY A 44 2.45 -14.40 -8.02
N THR A 45 3.78 -14.51 -7.94
CA THR A 45 4.45 -15.79 -7.64
C THR A 45 4.37 -16.17 -6.17
N GLY A 46 4.29 -15.19 -5.28
CA GLY A 46 4.34 -15.35 -3.83
C GLY A 46 5.73 -15.72 -3.32
N VAL A 47 6.78 -15.39 -4.09
CA VAL A 47 8.18 -15.62 -3.70
C VAL A 47 8.87 -14.28 -3.50
N SER A 48 9.57 -14.13 -2.37
CA SER A 48 10.38 -12.97 -2.05
C SER A 48 11.88 -13.26 -2.17
N GLY A 49 12.62 -12.29 -2.71
CA GLY A 49 14.09 -12.27 -2.69
C GLY A 49 14.68 -11.78 -1.36
N GLU A 50 13.85 -11.26 -0.45
CA GLU A 50 14.27 -10.75 0.85
C GLU A 50 15.02 -11.79 1.69
N LYS A 51 15.89 -11.30 2.57
CA LYS A 51 16.77 -12.11 3.42
C LYS A 51 16.52 -11.82 4.89
N ASN A 52 17.00 -12.73 5.75
CA ASN A 52 16.89 -12.62 7.21
C ASN A 52 15.42 -12.51 7.67
N LEU A 53 14.54 -13.26 7.01
CA LEU A 53 13.11 -13.24 7.34
C LEU A 53 12.88 -13.94 8.69
N PRO A 54 11.92 -13.45 9.51
CA PRO A 54 11.72 -13.96 10.86
C PRO A 54 11.31 -15.43 10.87
N VAL A 55 11.75 -16.16 11.91
CA VAL A 55 11.39 -17.57 12.12
C VAL A 55 10.45 -17.73 13.31
N VAL A 56 10.78 -17.07 14.42
CA VAL A 56 10.03 -17.17 15.68
C VAL A 56 9.50 -15.80 16.08
N TRP A 57 8.23 -15.72 16.45
CA TRP A 57 7.58 -14.53 16.99
C TRP A 57 6.38 -14.92 17.87
N SER A 58 5.89 -13.97 18.66
CA SER A 58 4.68 -14.11 19.47
C SER A 58 3.80 -12.87 19.28
N GLU A 59 2.86 -12.60 20.18
CA GLU A 59 2.13 -11.32 20.18
C GLU A 59 3.00 -10.13 20.58
N THR A 60 4.10 -10.37 21.30
CA THR A 60 4.95 -9.32 21.86
C THR A 60 6.41 -9.41 21.42
N GLU A 61 6.86 -10.58 20.97
CA GLU A 61 8.23 -10.80 20.49
C GLU A 61 8.30 -10.78 18.98
N ASN A 62 9.28 -10.07 18.41
CA ASN A 62 9.47 -9.92 16.96
C ASN A 62 8.22 -9.39 16.22
N VAL A 63 7.44 -8.56 16.91
CA VAL A 63 6.35 -7.77 16.34
C VAL A 63 6.77 -6.30 16.38
N VAL A 64 7.04 -5.71 15.22
CA VAL A 64 7.44 -4.29 15.12
C VAL A 64 6.27 -3.39 15.45
N TRP A 65 5.08 -3.73 14.95
CA TRP A 65 3.84 -3.05 15.28
C TRP A 65 2.64 -3.94 14.96
N ARG A 66 1.52 -3.62 15.60
CA ARG A 66 0.19 -4.14 15.31
C ARG A 66 -0.77 -2.96 15.23
N THR A 67 -1.50 -2.87 14.13
CA THR A 67 -2.49 -1.81 13.92
C THR A 67 -3.87 -2.41 13.72
N PRO A 68 -4.85 -2.10 14.59
CA PRO A 68 -6.25 -2.39 14.32
C PRO A 68 -6.69 -1.70 13.01
N LEU A 69 -7.32 -2.43 12.11
CA LEU A 69 -7.81 -1.91 10.86
C LEU A 69 -9.24 -1.37 11.02
N PRO A 70 -9.58 -0.23 10.41
CA PRO A 70 -10.97 0.20 10.33
C PRO A 70 -11.74 -0.72 9.38
N GLY A 71 -12.78 -1.38 9.90
CA GLY A 71 -13.65 -2.26 9.12
C GLY A 71 -13.09 -3.66 8.90
N GLU A 72 -13.90 -4.49 8.26
CA GLU A 72 -13.59 -5.90 8.01
C GLU A 72 -13.06 -6.12 6.60
N GLY A 73 -12.18 -7.10 6.43
CA GLY A 73 -11.73 -7.53 5.11
C GLY A 73 -10.58 -8.52 5.18
N ASN A 74 -10.31 -9.16 4.05
CA ASN A 74 -9.39 -10.29 3.92
C ASN A 74 -8.43 -10.15 2.72
N SER A 75 -8.37 -8.98 2.08
CA SER A 75 -7.30 -8.70 1.11
C SER A 75 -5.92 -8.81 1.72
N SER A 76 -4.98 -9.35 0.95
CA SER A 76 -3.59 -9.43 1.37
C SER A 76 -2.96 -8.02 1.36
N PRO A 77 -2.03 -7.71 2.26
CA PRO A 77 -1.32 -6.44 2.21
C PRO A 77 -0.44 -6.36 0.97
N ILE A 78 -0.36 -5.17 0.37
CA ILE A 78 0.66 -4.83 -0.63
C ILE A 78 1.57 -3.74 -0.07
N ILE A 79 2.84 -3.74 -0.46
CA ILE A 79 3.84 -2.81 0.05
C ILE A 79 4.55 -2.12 -1.11
N TRP A 80 4.63 -0.80 -1.06
CA TRP A 80 5.44 -0.01 -1.98
C TRP A 80 6.19 1.08 -1.22
N GLY A 81 7.52 1.00 -1.22
CA GLY A 81 8.36 1.85 -0.39
C GLY A 81 7.97 1.72 1.09
N ASN A 82 7.62 2.85 1.71
CA ASN A 82 7.19 2.91 3.11
C ASN A 82 5.66 2.85 3.30
N ARG A 83 4.89 2.45 2.28
CA ARG A 83 3.42 2.41 2.35
C ARG A 83 2.92 0.98 2.25
N VAL A 84 1.95 0.64 3.10
CA VAL A 84 1.19 -0.61 3.05
C VAL A 84 -0.24 -0.29 2.67
N PHE A 85 -0.79 -1.00 1.69
CA PHE A 85 -2.18 -0.84 1.28
C PHE A 85 -2.98 -2.10 1.50
N VAL A 86 -4.22 -1.91 1.96
CA VAL A 86 -5.21 -2.96 2.18
C VAL A 86 -6.60 -2.44 1.86
N THR A 87 -7.54 -3.33 1.54
CA THR A 87 -8.96 -3.01 1.36
C THR A 87 -9.80 -3.50 2.53
N ALA A 88 -10.87 -2.79 2.87
CA ALA A 88 -11.81 -3.18 3.92
C ALA A 88 -13.24 -2.71 3.59
N ALA A 89 -14.20 -3.06 4.44
CA ALA A 89 -15.57 -2.57 4.38
C ALA A 89 -16.06 -2.16 5.78
N LEU A 90 -16.88 -1.11 5.82
CA LEU A 90 -17.56 -0.64 7.03
C LEU A 90 -19.07 -0.78 6.87
N ASP A 91 -19.77 -0.72 8.01
CA ASP A 91 -21.22 -0.57 8.08
C ASP A 91 -21.94 -1.65 7.24
N GLU A 92 -21.56 -2.92 7.43
CA GLU A 92 -22.09 -4.06 6.66
C GLU A 92 -21.99 -3.90 5.13
N GLY A 93 -20.92 -3.26 4.67
CA GLY A 93 -20.71 -3.00 3.25
C GLY A 93 -21.49 -1.79 2.73
N ALA A 94 -21.97 -0.88 3.58
CA ALA A 94 -22.41 0.43 3.08
C ALA A 94 -21.23 1.28 2.59
N LYS A 95 -20.00 0.95 2.99
CA LYS A 95 -18.78 1.62 2.54
C LYS A 95 -17.69 0.61 2.21
N ARG A 96 -16.97 0.84 1.11
CA ARG A 96 -15.70 0.19 0.78
C ARG A 96 -14.55 1.11 1.16
N LEU A 97 -13.44 0.54 1.60
CA LEU A 97 -12.26 1.26 2.04
C LEU A 97 -11.04 0.82 1.25
N VAL A 98 -10.22 1.79 0.84
CA VAL A 98 -8.78 1.58 0.61
C VAL A 98 -8.05 2.27 1.74
N ILE A 99 -7.15 1.56 2.42
CA ILE A 99 -6.44 2.05 3.61
C ILE A 99 -4.95 2.02 3.32
N CYS A 100 -4.26 3.12 3.63
CA CYS A 100 -2.81 3.21 3.58
C CYS A 100 -2.24 3.35 4.99
N LEU A 101 -1.21 2.56 5.29
CA LEU A 101 -0.46 2.61 6.54
C LEU A 101 1.02 2.88 6.24
N ASP A 102 1.72 3.55 7.16
CA ASP A 102 3.19 3.63 7.11
C ASP A 102 3.78 2.27 7.51
N ALA A 103 4.58 1.68 6.63
CA ALA A 103 5.16 0.34 6.80
C ALA A 103 6.11 0.23 8.00
N ARG A 104 6.65 1.36 8.48
CA ARG A 104 7.64 1.39 9.57
C ARG A 104 6.98 1.42 10.93
N SER A 105 5.92 2.21 11.07
CA SER A 105 5.24 2.50 12.34
C SER A 105 3.87 1.85 12.48
N GLY A 106 3.27 1.40 11.37
CA GLY A 106 1.91 0.90 11.33
C GLY A 106 0.85 1.99 11.43
N LYS A 107 1.23 3.28 11.46
CA LYS A 107 0.26 4.38 11.55
C LYS A 107 -0.59 4.44 10.27
N VAL A 108 -1.91 4.49 10.42
CA VAL A 108 -2.82 4.79 9.30
C VAL A 108 -2.51 6.20 8.79
N LEU A 109 -2.10 6.30 7.53
CA LEU A 109 -1.80 7.57 6.86
C LEU A 109 -3.07 8.19 6.28
N TRP A 110 -3.88 7.37 5.61
CA TRP A 110 -5.16 7.77 5.07
C TRP A 110 -6.08 6.56 4.88
N LYS A 111 -7.38 6.85 4.77
CA LYS A 111 -8.40 5.91 4.34
C LYS A 111 -9.33 6.61 3.35
N THR A 112 -9.64 5.95 2.25
CA THR A 112 -10.56 6.48 1.24
C THR A 112 -11.86 5.69 1.32
N GLU A 113 -12.94 6.37 1.64
CA GLU A 113 -14.28 5.78 1.68
C GLU A 113 -14.92 5.86 0.29
N LEU A 114 -15.36 4.70 -0.22
CA LEU A 114 -15.98 4.54 -1.51
C LEU A 114 -17.39 3.99 -1.29
N LEU A 115 -18.39 4.73 -1.76
CA LEU A 115 -19.78 4.31 -1.67
C LEU A 115 -20.08 3.34 -2.82
N PRO A 116 -20.65 2.15 -2.53
CA PRO A 116 -21.14 1.27 -3.57
C PRO A 116 -22.33 1.94 -4.26
N ASP A 117 -22.43 1.73 -5.57
CA ASP A 117 -23.53 2.27 -6.38
C ASP A 117 -24.84 1.50 -6.14
N GLU A 118 -24.76 0.31 -5.54
CA GLU A 118 -25.90 -0.54 -5.19
C GLU A 118 -25.58 -1.44 -4.00
N LYS A 119 -26.62 -1.99 -3.36
CA LYS A 119 -26.44 -2.99 -2.31
C LYS A 119 -26.01 -4.33 -2.92
N THR A 120 -24.88 -4.86 -2.46
CA THR A 120 -24.37 -6.17 -2.90
C THR A 120 -24.66 -7.26 -1.88
N LEU A 121 -24.63 -8.52 -2.31
CA LEU A 121 -24.80 -9.68 -1.43
C LEU A 121 -23.59 -9.83 -0.50
N LEU A 122 -23.80 -10.37 0.70
CA LEU A 122 -22.71 -10.71 1.63
C LEU A 122 -22.57 -12.22 1.74
N TYR A 123 -21.39 -12.73 1.41
CA TYR A 123 -20.93 -14.04 1.85
C TYR A 123 -19.94 -13.88 3.01
N PRO A 124 -20.25 -14.36 4.23
CA PRO A 124 -19.49 -14.02 5.44
C PRO A 124 -17.98 -14.29 5.37
N LYS A 125 -17.55 -15.35 4.68
CA LYS A 125 -16.11 -15.71 4.60
C LYS A 125 -15.33 -14.80 3.64
N THR A 126 -15.94 -14.38 2.53
CA THR A 126 -15.29 -13.50 1.55
C THR A 126 -15.43 -12.03 1.95
N GLY A 127 -16.59 -11.65 2.50
CA GLY A 127 -16.90 -10.26 2.78
C GLY A 127 -16.96 -9.40 1.52
N PHE A 128 -16.89 -8.09 1.72
CA PHE A 128 -17.01 -7.08 0.67
C PHE A 128 -15.67 -6.57 0.12
N ALA A 129 -14.55 -7.01 0.69
CA ALA A 129 -13.23 -6.44 0.46
C ALA A 129 -12.11 -7.50 0.41
N ALA A 130 -12.38 -8.64 -0.24
CA ALA A 130 -11.38 -9.69 -0.48
C ALA A 130 -10.37 -9.39 -1.58
N PRO A 131 -10.72 -8.72 -2.70
CA PRO A 131 -9.74 -8.42 -3.73
C PRO A 131 -8.61 -7.58 -3.17
N THR A 132 -7.39 -8.04 -3.41
CA THR A 132 -6.16 -7.34 -3.02
C THR A 132 -5.91 -6.19 -3.99
N PRO A 133 -5.58 -4.99 -3.48
CA PRO A 133 -5.23 -3.88 -4.36
C PRO A 133 -3.91 -4.15 -5.08
N THR A 134 -3.58 -3.34 -6.07
CA THR A 134 -2.27 -3.32 -6.73
C THR A 134 -1.75 -1.90 -6.90
N THR A 135 -0.45 -1.71 -7.08
CA THR A 135 0.15 -0.39 -7.31
C THR A 135 1.29 -0.46 -8.32
N ASP A 136 1.38 0.58 -9.15
CA ASP A 136 2.52 0.86 -10.03
C ASP A 136 3.55 1.80 -9.35
N GLY A 137 3.34 2.13 -8.06
CA GLY A 137 4.13 3.08 -7.31
C GLY A 137 3.72 4.55 -7.46
N ARG A 138 2.79 4.85 -8.38
CA ARG A 138 2.24 6.18 -8.64
C ARG A 138 0.76 6.26 -8.30
N ARG A 139 0.08 5.12 -8.39
CA ARG A 139 -1.36 4.94 -8.23
C ARG A 139 -1.63 3.63 -7.51
N VAL A 140 -2.77 3.56 -6.84
CA VAL A 140 -3.29 2.36 -6.21
C VAL A 140 -4.59 1.99 -6.89
N PHE A 141 -4.71 0.75 -7.34
CA PHE A 141 -5.91 0.21 -7.97
C PHE A 141 -6.55 -0.79 -7.02
N ALA A 142 -7.85 -0.67 -6.82
CA ALA A 142 -8.62 -1.61 -6.02
C ALA A 142 -9.90 -2.00 -6.76
N PHE A 143 -10.38 -3.20 -6.49
CA PHE A 143 -11.62 -3.70 -7.05
C PHE A 143 -12.56 -4.13 -5.94
N PHE A 144 -13.83 -3.78 -6.11
CA PHE A 144 -14.94 -4.18 -5.26
C PHE A 144 -16.08 -4.65 -6.16
N ASP A 145 -16.97 -5.48 -5.61
CA ASP A 145 -18.24 -5.81 -6.27
C ASP A 145 -19.04 -4.56 -6.66
N SER A 146 -19.06 -3.56 -5.77
CA SER A 146 -19.53 -2.21 -6.00
C SER A 146 -18.71 -1.26 -5.13
N PRO A 147 -18.17 -0.14 -5.64
CA PRO A 147 -18.52 0.51 -6.92
C PRO A 147 -17.68 0.06 -8.14
N GLY A 148 -17.09 -1.13 -8.10
CA GLY A 148 -16.28 -1.66 -9.21
C GLY A 148 -14.79 -1.34 -9.07
N LEU A 149 -14.15 -1.00 -10.19
CA LEU A 149 -12.72 -0.72 -10.28
C LEU A 149 -12.44 0.75 -9.97
N VAL A 150 -11.46 1.01 -9.11
CA VAL A 150 -11.09 2.36 -8.68
C VAL A 150 -9.58 2.54 -8.79
N ALA A 151 -9.15 3.73 -9.21
CA ALA A 151 -7.78 4.19 -9.10
C ALA A 151 -7.69 5.38 -8.16
N LEU A 152 -6.68 5.35 -7.30
CA LEU A 152 -6.31 6.41 -6.38
C LEU A 152 -4.87 6.84 -6.66
N ASP A 153 -4.51 8.07 -6.31
CA ASP A 153 -3.11 8.44 -6.14
C ASP A 153 -2.53 7.86 -4.84
N MET A 154 -1.25 8.07 -4.60
CA MET A 154 -0.56 7.55 -3.40
C MET A 154 -1.00 8.25 -2.10
N GLU A 155 -1.76 9.34 -2.22
CA GLU A 155 -2.32 10.16 -1.15
C GLU A 155 -3.78 9.79 -0.85
N GLY A 156 -4.35 8.85 -1.60
CA GLY A 156 -5.70 8.33 -1.39
C GLY A 156 -6.80 9.15 -2.06
N LYS A 157 -6.46 10.10 -2.94
CA LYS A 157 -7.45 10.79 -3.75
C LYS A 157 -7.88 9.90 -4.91
N VAL A 158 -9.19 9.77 -5.10
CA VAL A 158 -9.74 9.05 -6.25
C VAL A 158 -9.41 9.81 -7.54
N ILE A 159 -8.73 9.13 -8.46
CA ILE A 159 -8.44 9.64 -9.81
C ILE A 159 -9.62 9.32 -10.73
N TRP A 160 -10.06 8.06 -10.72
CA TRP A 160 -11.22 7.61 -11.48
C TRP A 160 -11.87 6.38 -10.83
N LYS A 161 -13.14 6.16 -11.19
CA LYS A 161 -13.97 5.02 -10.76
C LYS A 161 -14.72 4.47 -11.98
N ARG A 162 -14.81 3.15 -12.09
CA ARG A 162 -15.53 2.43 -13.14
C ARG A 162 -16.41 1.36 -12.52
N ALA A 163 -17.73 1.57 -12.61
CA ALA A 163 -18.69 0.53 -12.31
C ALA A 163 -18.54 -0.60 -13.33
N LEU A 164 -18.35 -1.82 -12.83
CA LEU A 164 -18.21 -3.03 -13.65
C LEU A 164 -19.36 -4.02 -13.45
N GLY A 165 -20.20 -3.77 -12.44
CA GLY A 165 -21.43 -4.51 -12.15
C GLY A 165 -22.68 -3.89 -12.79
N PRO A 166 -23.88 -4.38 -12.42
CA PRO A 166 -24.16 -5.28 -11.30
C PRO A 166 -23.67 -6.71 -11.51
N PHE A 167 -23.31 -7.38 -10.40
CA PHE A 167 -22.83 -8.76 -10.42
C PHE A 167 -23.77 -9.72 -9.68
N LYS A 168 -23.90 -10.93 -10.23
CA LYS A 168 -24.61 -12.05 -9.57
C LYS A 168 -23.58 -13.05 -9.03
N ALA A 169 -22.89 -12.68 -7.95
CA ALA A 169 -21.84 -13.49 -7.34
C ALA A 169 -22.26 -13.97 -5.94
N VAL A 170 -22.59 -15.26 -5.81
CA VAL A 170 -23.10 -15.84 -4.55
C VAL A 170 -22.04 -15.84 -3.43
N TYR A 171 -20.76 -15.84 -3.79
CA TYR A 171 -19.62 -15.86 -2.85
C TYR A 171 -18.79 -14.56 -2.87
N ASN A 172 -19.35 -13.46 -3.38
CA ASN A 172 -18.62 -12.21 -3.68
C ASN A 172 -17.43 -12.45 -4.63
N PHE A 173 -16.50 -11.50 -4.72
CA PHE A 173 -15.30 -11.59 -5.55
C PHE A 173 -14.05 -11.78 -4.69
N GLY A 174 -13.15 -12.66 -5.12
CA GLY A 174 -11.79 -12.78 -4.57
C GLY A 174 -10.69 -12.35 -5.56
N THR A 175 -11.04 -12.23 -6.83
CA THR A 175 -10.11 -11.95 -7.93
C THR A 175 -9.52 -10.56 -7.82
N SER A 176 -8.21 -10.49 -7.63
CA SER A 176 -7.47 -9.23 -7.47
C SER A 176 -7.14 -8.60 -8.83
N THR A 177 -6.80 -7.31 -8.82
CA THR A 177 -6.40 -6.57 -10.01
C THR A 177 -4.96 -6.90 -10.42
N VAL A 178 -4.69 -6.88 -11.73
CA VAL A 178 -3.34 -7.16 -12.28
C VAL A 178 -2.89 -5.99 -13.15
N LEU A 179 -1.64 -5.57 -13.03
CA LEU A 179 -1.06 -4.51 -13.86
C LEU A 179 -0.26 -5.10 -15.01
N TYR A 180 -0.43 -4.53 -16.20
CA TYR A 180 0.36 -4.87 -17.37
C TYR A 180 0.56 -3.64 -18.25
N LYS A 181 1.82 -3.25 -18.49
CA LYS A 181 2.16 -1.99 -19.18
C LYS A 181 1.40 -0.82 -18.53
N ASP A 182 0.61 -0.08 -19.30
CA ASP A 182 -0.22 1.03 -18.85
C ASP A 182 -1.68 0.64 -18.59
N MET A 183 -1.96 -0.67 -18.48
CA MET A 183 -3.29 -1.22 -18.24
C MET A 183 -3.42 -1.82 -16.84
N VAL A 184 -4.64 -1.73 -16.31
CA VAL A 184 -5.12 -2.49 -15.17
C VAL A 184 -6.17 -3.48 -15.67
N ILE A 185 -5.97 -4.76 -15.35
CA ILE A 185 -6.78 -5.87 -15.85
C ILE A 185 -7.57 -6.45 -14.69
N GLN A 186 -8.87 -6.65 -14.90
CA GLN A 186 -9.77 -7.25 -13.93
C GLN A 186 -10.56 -8.39 -14.58
N SER A 187 -10.57 -9.54 -13.92
CA SER A 187 -11.48 -10.64 -14.25
C SER A 187 -12.72 -10.58 -13.35
N CYS A 188 -13.89 -10.63 -13.97
CA CYS A 188 -15.20 -10.51 -13.35
C CYS A 188 -16.03 -11.75 -13.69
N ASP A 189 -15.70 -12.89 -13.06
CA ASP A 189 -16.44 -14.14 -13.22
C ASP A 189 -17.62 -14.20 -12.24
N HIS A 190 -18.85 -14.17 -12.76
CA HIS A 190 -20.11 -14.22 -12.00
C HIS A 190 -21.20 -14.94 -12.80
N LYS A 191 -22.39 -15.14 -12.22
CA LYS A 191 -23.53 -15.74 -12.93
C LYS A 191 -24.13 -14.78 -13.95
N GLY A 192 -23.81 -14.96 -15.23
CA GLY A 192 -24.34 -14.18 -16.33
C GLY A 192 -23.23 -13.81 -17.31
N ASP A 193 -23.20 -12.54 -17.72
CA ASP A 193 -22.18 -12.01 -18.63
C ASP A 193 -20.85 -11.83 -17.88
N ALA A 194 -20.15 -12.94 -17.64
CA ALA A 194 -18.80 -12.96 -17.10
C ALA A 194 -17.79 -12.46 -18.15
N PHE A 195 -16.76 -11.76 -17.72
CA PHE A 195 -15.76 -11.19 -18.62
C PHE A 195 -14.41 -10.98 -17.93
N ILE A 196 -13.38 -10.80 -18.75
CA ILE A 196 -12.12 -10.16 -18.35
C ILE A 196 -11.93 -8.91 -19.21
N ALA A 197 -11.47 -7.81 -18.60
CA ALA A 197 -11.29 -6.55 -19.29
C ALA A 197 -10.03 -5.81 -18.80
N ALA A 198 -9.45 -5.02 -19.70
CA ALA A 198 -8.35 -4.12 -19.39
C ALA A 198 -8.78 -2.67 -19.53
N PHE A 199 -8.27 -1.82 -18.64
CA PHE A 199 -8.54 -0.39 -18.60
C PHE A 199 -7.23 0.38 -18.52
N ARG A 200 -7.15 1.57 -19.13
CA ARG A 200 -6.01 2.45 -18.99
C ARG A 200 -5.86 2.86 -17.53
N GLN A 201 -4.66 2.74 -17.00
CA GLN A 201 -4.35 3.15 -15.64
C GLN A 201 -4.55 4.67 -15.42
N SER A 202 -4.46 5.49 -16.48
CA SER A 202 -4.54 6.96 -16.40
C SER A 202 -5.95 7.48 -16.13
N ASP A 203 -6.96 6.93 -16.80
CA ASP A 203 -8.32 7.47 -16.83
C ASP A 203 -9.42 6.40 -16.74
N GLY A 204 -9.05 5.12 -16.65
CA GLY A 204 -9.96 3.99 -16.59
C GLY A 204 -10.72 3.75 -17.89
N SER A 205 -10.30 4.30 -19.03
CA SER A 205 -10.90 3.98 -20.33
C SER A 205 -10.66 2.51 -20.69
N GLU A 206 -11.69 1.83 -21.20
CA GLU A 206 -11.60 0.42 -21.57
C GLU A 206 -10.70 0.24 -22.80
N CYS A 207 -9.73 -0.65 -22.71
CA CYS A 207 -8.81 -1.01 -23.79
C CYS A 207 -9.35 -2.21 -24.58
N TRP A 208 -9.78 -3.24 -23.87
CA TRP A 208 -10.38 -4.46 -24.43
C TRP A 208 -11.24 -5.16 -23.38
N ARG A 209 -12.16 -6.00 -23.86
CA ARG A 209 -13.03 -6.85 -23.05
C ARG A 209 -13.31 -8.15 -23.77
N THR A 210 -13.15 -9.25 -23.04
CA THR A 210 -13.35 -10.60 -23.56
C THR A 210 -14.37 -11.34 -22.70
N PRO A 211 -15.48 -11.82 -23.28
CA PRO A 211 -16.44 -12.66 -22.57
C PRO A 211 -15.78 -13.93 -22.04
N ARG A 212 -16.21 -14.36 -20.85
CA ARG A 212 -15.71 -15.58 -20.20
C ARG A 212 -16.85 -16.57 -19.95
N LYS A 213 -16.53 -17.86 -20.03
CA LYS A 213 -17.45 -18.93 -19.67
C LYS A 213 -17.38 -19.17 -18.16
N SER A 214 -18.52 -19.11 -17.47
CA SER A 214 -18.65 -19.43 -16.05
C SER A 214 -19.97 -20.18 -15.82
N SER A 215 -19.96 -21.26 -15.03
CA SER A 215 -21.20 -21.93 -14.59
C SER A 215 -22.02 -21.12 -13.59
N GLY A 216 -21.55 -19.93 -13.21
CA GLY A 216 -22.23 -19.01 -12.30
C GLY A 216 -21.92 -19.21 -10.82
N PHE A 217 -21.03 -20.15 -10.47
CA PHE A 217 -20.48 -20.26 -9.11
C PHE A 217 -19.25 -19.34 -8.87
N GLY A 218 -18.81 -18.62 -9.91
CA GLY A 218 -17.69 -17.68 -9.85
C GLY A 218 -16.32 -18.38 -9.86
N HIS A 219 -15.31 -17.65 -10.34
CA HIS A 219 -13.90 -18.02 -10.21
C HIS A 219 -13.19 -16.89 -9.45
N PHE A 220 -12.36 -17.26 -8.48
CA PHE A 220 -11.77 -16.33 -7.50
C PHE A 220 -10.26 -16.17 -7.69
N GLY A 221 -9.65 -17.00 -8.54
CA GLY A 221 -8.22 -16.96 -8.84
C GLY A 221 -7.85 -15.65 -9.53
N THR A 222 -6.84 -14.98 -8.98
CA THR A 222 -6.23 -13.78 -9.58
C THR A 222 -5.46 -14.19 -10.85
N PRO A 223 -5.64 -13.50 -11.99
CA PRO A 223 -4.87 -13.79 -13.20
C PRO A 223 -3.36 -13.71 -12.97
N MET A 224 -2.59 -14.55 -13.66
CA MET A 224 -1.14 -14.55 -13.59
C MET A 224 -0.54 -14.15 -14.94
N LEU A 225 0.38 -13.19 -14.93
CA LEU A 225 1.21 -12.87 -16.08
C LEU A 225 2.41 -13.82 -16.12
N ILE A 226 2.61 -14.48 -17.26
CA ILE A 226 3.74 -15.38 -17.49
C ILE A 226 4.50 -15.00 -18.75
N GLN A 227 5.75 -15.41 -18.83
CA GLN A 227 6.57 -15.28 -20.03
C GLN A 227 6.81 -16.64 -20.65
N VAL A 228 6.37 -16.83 -21.88
CA VAL A 228 6.52 -18.07 -22.64
C VAL A 228 7.21 -17.75 -23.95
N GLN A 229 8.45 -18.24 -24.13
CA GLN A 229 9.25 -17.99 -25.33
C GLN A 229 9.35 -16.49 -25.71
N GLY A 230 9.50 -15.63 -24.69
CA GLY A 230 9.59 -14.18 -24.85
C GLY A 230 8.26 -13.46 -25.12
N ARG A 231 7.13 -14.18 -25.09
CA ARG A 231 5.78 -13.59 -25.24
C ARG A 231 5.05 -13.59 -23.90
N PRO A 232 4.45 -12.46 -23.51
CA PRO A 232 3.62 -12.40 -22.32
C PRO A 232 2.30 -13.12 -22.56
N GLN A 233 1.84 -13.87 -21.56
CA GLN A 233 0.52 -14.47 -21.55
C GLN A 233 -0.16 -14.16 -20.20
N LEU A 234 -1.46 -13.91 -20.22
CA LEU A 234 -2.28 -13.71 -19.03
C LEU A 234 -3.14 -14.95 -18.81
N VAL A 235 -2.80 -15.74 -17.80
CA VAL A 235 -3.50 -17.00 -17.49
C VAL A 235 -4.50 -16.78 -16.38
N VAL A 236 -5.73 -17.27 -16.58
CA VAL A 236 -6.81 -17.20 -15.61
C VAL A 236 -7.30 -18.60 -15.31
N ASN A 237 -7.30 -18.96 -14.02
CA ASN A 237 -7.88 -20.21 -13.56
C ASN A 237 -9.41 -20.11 -13.54
N GLY A 238 -10.09 -21.02 -14.22
CA GLY A 238 -11.54 -21.13 -14.27
C GLY A 238 -11.92 -22.56 -14.66
N GLU A 239 -13.20 -22.83 -14.90
CA GLU A 239 -13.65 -24.14 -15.38
C GLU A 239 -12.87 -24.65 -16.60
N PRO A 240 -12.69 -23.82 -17.65
CA PRO A 240 -11.49 -23.87 -18.44
C PRO A 240 -10.43 -22.95 -17.82
N VAL A 241 -9.20 -23.45 -17.71
CA VAL A 241 -8.02 -22.59 -17.58
C VAL A 241 -7.82 -21.94 -18.94
N VAL A 242 -7.73 -20.61 -18.98
CA VAL A 242 -7.62 -19.88 -20.25
C VAL A 242 -6.43 -18.93 -20.19
N SER A 243 -5.67 -18.91 -21.27
CA SER A 243 -4.60 -17.93 -21.50
C SER A 243 -5.03 -16.90 -22.52
N TYR A 244 -4.73 -15.65 -22.24
CA TYR A 244 -5.01 -14.51 -23.10
C TYR A 244 -3.73 -13.78 -23.48
N ASP A 245 -3.74 -13.17 -24.66
CA ASP A 245 -2.80 -12.10 -24.99
C ASP A 245 -3.16 -10.86 -24.15
N PRO A 246 -2.31 -10.40 -23.22
CA PRO A 246 -2.62 -9.25 -22.38
C PRO A 246 -2.72 -7.92 -23.14
N ASP A 247 -2.15 -7.82 -24.35
CA ASP A 247 -2.24 -6.61 -25.17
C ASP A 247 -3.62 -6.45 -25.82
N SER A 248 -4.26 -7.57 -26.22
CA SER A 248 -5.49 -7.56 -27.02
C SER A 248 -6.70 -8.19 -26.33
N GLY A 249 -6.51 -8.94 -25.25
CA GLY A 249 -7.54 -9.75 -24.61
C GLY A 249 -7.91 -11.02 -25.40
N LYS A 250 -7.22 -11.32 -26.52
CA LYS A 250 -7.53 -12.49 -27.35
C LYS A 250 -7.13 -13.78 -26.65
N GLU A 251 -8.03 -14.77 -26.65
CA GLU A 251 -7.71 -16.13 -26.18
C GLU A 251 -6.58 -16.74 -27.03
N LEU A 252 -5.54 -17.24 -26.35
CA LEU A 252 -4.39 -17.93 -26.94
C LEU A 252 -4.61 -19.44 -26.92
N TRP A 253 -4.95 -19.97 -25.75
CA TRP A 253 -5.29 -21.37 -25.52
C TRP A 253 -6.24 -21.54 -24.35
N SER A 254 -6.97 -22.66 -24.34
CA SER A 254 -7.82 -23.08 -23.22
C SER A 254 -7.65 -24.57 -22.90
N CYS A 255 -7.74 -24.91 -21.62
CA CYS A 255 -7.62 -26.27 -21.11
C CYS A 255 -8.79 -26.57 -20.16
N ARG A 256 -9.60 -27.57 -20.49
CA ARG A 256 -10.68 -28.05 -19.62
C ARG A 256 -10.15 -28.97 -18.53
N GLY A 257 -10.98 -29.25 -17.54
CA GLY A 257 -10.73 -30.28 -16.52
C GLY A 257 -10.89 -29.79 -15.09
N MET A 258 -10.92 -28.47 -14.88
CA MET A 258 -11.22 -27.90 -13.56
C MET A 258 -12.71 -28.10 -13.21
N LYS A 259 -12.99 -28.19 -11.91
CA LYS A 259 -14.34 -28.23 -11.35
C LYS A 259 -14.87 -26.83 -11.06
N VAL A 260 -16.14 -26.72 -10.67
CA VAL A 260 -16.77 -25.47 -10.24
C VAL A 260 -16.15 -24.90 -8.96
N CYS A 261 -16.43 -23.62 -8.67
CA CYS A 261 -15.89 -22.89 -7.51
C CYS A 261 -14.35 -22.87 -7.48
N VAL A 262 -13.74 -22.37 -8.56
CA VAL A 262 -12.28 -22.31 -8.70
C VAL A 262 -11.71 -21.19 -7.82
N GLY A 263 -11.24 -21.55 -6.63
CA GLY A 263 -10.57 -20.66 -5.68
C GLY A 263 -9.12 -20.32 -6.03
N PRO A 264 -8.25 -21.33 -6.26
CA PRO A 264 -6.81 -21.13 -6.41
C PRO A 264 -6.44 -20.34 -7.66
N SER A 265 -5.40 -19.51 -7.56
CA SER A 265 -4.75 -18.90 -8.72
C SER A 265 -3.70 -19.86 -9.30
N THR A 266 -3.41 -19.73 -10.60
CA THR A 266 -2.37 -20.51 -11.25
C THR A 266 -0.96 -20.06 -10.83
N VAL A 267 0.01 -20.98 -10.85
CA VAL A 267 1.45 -20.66 -10.74
C VAL A 267 2.22 -21.18 -11.95
N PHE A 268 3.33 -20.55 -12.31
CA PHE A 268 4.14 -20.94 -13.47
C PHE A 268 5.59 -21.19 -13.05
N GLY A 269 6.11 -22.35 -13.45
CA GLY A 269 7.48 -22.76 -13.16
C GLY A 269 7.70 -24.20 -13.63
N HIS A 270 8.97 -24.63 -13.68
CA HIS A 270 9.33 -25.95 -14.24
C HIS A 270 8.72 -26.20 -15.64
N GLY A 271 8.56 -25.15 -16.44
CA GLY A 271 7.99 -25.21 -17.79
C GLY A 271 6.46 -25.36 -17.87
N LEU A 272 5.74 -25.49 -16.76
CA LEU A 272 4.29 -25.69 -16.76
C LEU A 272 3.54 -24.61 -15.99
N VAL A 273 2.31 -24.33 -16.43
CA VAL A 273 1.28 -23.64 -15.67
C VAL A 273 0.57 -24.68 -14.80
N TYR A 274 0.62 -24.52 -13.49
CA TYR A 274 -0.11 -25.35 -12.55
C TYR A 274 -1.41 -24.67 -12.13
N ALA A 275 -2.51 -25.38 -12.30
CA ALA A 275 -3.86 -24.96 -11.94
C ALA A 275 -4.52 -26.00 -11.04
N SER A 276 -5.40 -25.55 -10.14
CA SER A 276 -6.18 -26.45 -9.29
C SER A 276 -7.57 -25.89 -9.01
N SER A 277 -8.51 -26.76 -8.67
CA SER A 277 -9.90 -26.36 -8.42
C SER A 277 -10.59 -27.21 -7.35
N GLY A 278 -11.57 -26.63 -6.66
CA GLY A 278 -12.64 -27.36 -6.00
C GLY A 278 -12.25 -28.17 -4.75
N ARG A 279 -13.27 -28.60 -4.00
CA ARG A 279 -13.13 -29.53 -2.87
C ARG A 279 -12.66 -30.87 -3.45
N ILE A 280 -11.36 -31.19 -3.32
CA ILE A 280 -10.66 -32.42 -3.76
C ILE A 280 -9.83 -32.30 -5.06
N GLY A 281 -9.75 -31.16 -5.77
CA GLY A 281 -9.01 -31.05 -7.04
C GLY A 281 -9.90 -31.26 -8.28
N PRO A 282 -9.33 -31.32 -9.50
CA PRO A 282 -7.97 -31.78 -9.80
C PRO A 282 -6.86 -30.72 -9.64
N VAL A 283 -5.61 -31.16 -9.79
CA VAL A 283 -4.42 -30.32 -10.05
C VAL A 283 -3.87 -30.69 -11.42
N MET A 284 -3.72 -29.72 -12.32
CA MET A 284 -3.18 -29.93 -13.65
C MET A 284 -1.90 -29.11 -13.84
N GLY A 285 -0.90 -29.69 -14.51
CA GLY A 285 0.25 -28.99 -15.07
C GLY A 285 0.10 -28.93 -16.59
N ILE A 286 0.02 -27.72 -17.13
CA ILE A 286 -0.32 -27.43 -18.53
C ILE A 286 0.89 -26.78 -19.19
N ASP A 287 1.33 -27.32 -20.31
CA ASP A 287 2.37 -26.73 -21.17
C ASP A 287 1.78 -25.52 -21.92
N PRO A 288 2.24 -24.28 -21.64
CA PRO A 288 1.61 -23.07 -22.15
C PRO A 288 2.06 -22.68 -23.56
N SER A 289 2.80 -23.56 -24.25
CA SER A 289 3.28 -23.32 -25.62
C SER A 289 2.24 -23.64 -26.71
N GLY A 290 1.12 -24.26 -26.35
CA GLY A 290 0.05 -24.63 -27.27
C GLY A 290 -0.81 -23.45 -27.77
N SER A 291 -1.77 -23.76 -28.63
CA SER A 291 -2.76 -22.81 -29.15
C SER A 291 -4.13 -23.48 -29.32
N GLY A 292 -5.20 -22.73 -29.10
CA GLY A 292 -6.57 -23.23 -29.17
C GLY A 292 -6.92 -24.13 -27.98
N ASP A 293 -7.76 -25.14 -28.19
CA ASP A 293 -8.07 -26.13 -27.16
C ASP A 293 -6.89 -27.11 -26.99
N VAL A 294 -6.22 -27.02 -25.85
CA VAL A 294 -5.01 -27.79 -25.56
C VAL A 294 -5.26 -28.95 -24.58
N THR A 295 -6.53 -29.22 -24.25
CA THR A 295 -6.92 -30.18 -23.20
C THR A 295 -6.27 -31.56 -23.37
N GLU A 296 -6.29 -32.12 -24.57
CA GLU A 296 -5.76 -33.47 -24.85
C GLU A 296 -4.26 -33.49 -25.19
N THR A 297 -3.66 -32.32 -25.44
CA THR A 297 -2.35 -32.23 -26.11
C THR A 297 -1.26 -31.63 -25.21
N HIS A 298 -1.62 -30.82 -24.20
CA HIS A 298 -0.64 -30.06 -23.41
C HIS A 298 -0.73 -30.28 -21.90
N VAL A 299 -1.62 -31.16 -21.42
CA VAL A 299 -1.58 -31.60 -20.02
C VAL A 299 -0.40 -32.55 -19.82
N ARG A 300 0.51 -32.21 -18.90
CA ARG A 300 1.73 -32.98 -18.57
C ARG A 300 1.70 -33.56 -17.16
N MET A 301 0.88 -32.97 -16.29
CA MET A 301 0.62 -33.47 -14.95
C MET A 301 -0.89 -33.41 -14.72
N ASN A 302 -1.48 -34.47 -14.18
CA ASN A 302 -2.91 -34.51 -13.86
C ASN A 302 -3.14 -35.34 -12.60
N LEU A 303 -3.43 -34.66 -11.48
CA LEU A 303 -3.86 -35.27 -10.24
C LEU A 303 -5.38 -35.16 -10.16
N THR A 304 -6.07 -36.29 -10.24
CA THR A 304 -7.54 -36.33 -10.22
C THR A 304 -8.13 -36.00 -8.84
N THR A 305 -7.32 -36.15 -7.78
CA THR A 305 -7.68 -35.82 -6.40
C THR A 305 -6.50 -35.16 -5.66
N GLY A 306 -6.77 -34.56 -4.50
CA GLY A 306 -5.74 -33.98 -3.62
C GLY A 306 -5.42 -32.49 -3.87
N GLY A 307 -6.16 -31.82 -4.76
CA GLY A 307 -6.01 -30.39 -4.99
C GLY A 307 -6.68 -29.51 -3.92
N PRO A 308 -6.18 -28.27 -3.71
CA PRO A 308 -6.80 -27.30 -2.80
C PRO A 308 -8.18 -26.85 -3.29
N TYR A 309 -9.00 -26.47 -2.32
CA TYR A 309 -10.21 -25.71 -2.56
C TYR A 309 -9.97 -24.20 -2.58
N VAL A 310 -9.20 -23.65 -1.62
CA VAL A 310 -8.95 -22.21 -1.52
C VAL A 310 -7.47 -21.81 -1.75
N PRO A 311 -6.49 -22.40 -1.05
CA PRO A 311 -5.10 -21.93 -1.14
C PRO A 311 -4.50 -22.11 -2.54
N SER A 312 -3.76 -21.12 -3.01
CA SER A 312 -3.05 -21.20 -4.28
C SER A 312 -1.71 -21.93 -4.12
N PRO A 313 -1.28 -22.74 -5.11
CA PRO A 313 0.03 -23.39 -5.09
C PRO A 313 1.18 -22.38 -4.97
N LEU A 314 2.36 -22.88 -4.62
CA LEU A 314 3.62 -22.11 -4.55
C LEU A 314 4.74 -22.94 -5.15
N ILE A 315 5.68 -22.32 -5.87
CA ILE A 315 6.90 -22.98 -6.33
C ILE A 315 8.08 -22.41 -5.54
N TYR A 316 8.58 -23.15 -4.54
CA TYR A 316 9.73 -22.73 -3.72
C TYR A 316 10.37 -23.86 -2.90
N PRO A 317 11.46 -24.52 -3.38
CA PRO A 317 11.84 -24.62 -4.78
C PRO A 317 10.94 -25.60 -5.56
N HIS A 318 10.32 -26.54 -4.85
CA HIS A 318 9.36 -27.50 -5.41
C HIS A 318 7.96 -26.89 -5.50
N LEU A 319 7.13 -27.45 -6.38
CA LEU A 319 5.71 -27.12 -6.42
C LEU A 319 5.06 -27.67 -5.14
N MET A 320 4.67 -26.78 -4.23
CA MET A 320 3.80 -27.06 -3.13
C MET A 320 2.35 -26.98 -3.61
N VAL A 321 1.63 -28.09 -3.50
CA VAL A 321 0.17 -28.16 -3.58
C VAL A 321 -0.37 -28.13 -2.13
N PRO A 322 -0.77 -26.95 -1.62
CA PRO A 322 -1.33 -26.82 -0.28
C PRO A 322 -2.76 -27.39 -0.25
N GLY A 323 -3.13 -28.11 0.80
CA GLY A 323 -4.51 -28.50 1.05
C GLY A 323 -5.11 -27.68 2.19
N ASP A 324 -6.39 -27.29 2.09
CA ASP A 324 -7.09 -26.49 3.09
C ASP A 324 -7.04 -27.09 4.50
N ASN A 325 -6.84 -28.40 4.64
CA ASN A 325 -6.74 -29.13 5.90
C ASN A 325 -5.29 -29.26 6.42
N GLY A 326 -4.33 -28.55 5.83
CA GLY A 326 -2.92 -28.60 6.21
C GLY A 326 -2.10 -29.68 5.50
N LYS A 327 -2.66 -30.36 4.50
CA LYS A 327 -1.89 -31.27 3.62
C LYS A 327 -0.88 -30.46 2.81
N MET A 328 0.31 -31.00 2.58
CA MET A 328 1.36 -30.36 1.80
C MET A 328 2.01 -31.40 0.89
N LEU A 329 1.63 -31.41 -0.39
CA LEU A 329 2.27 -32.27 -1.38
C LEU A 329 3.30 -31.46 -2.14
N PHE A 330 4.54 -31.94 -2.19
CA PHE A 330 5.64 -31.28 -2.89
C PHE A 330 6.02 -32.08 -4.13
N TYR A 331 5.99 -31.44 -5.29
CA TYR A 331 6.36 -32.03 -6.57
C TYR A 331 7.63 -31.39 -7.14
N GLY A 332 8.54 -32.22 -7.62
CA GLY A 332 9.81 -31.82 -8.20
C GLY A 332 9.65 -31.14 -9.56
N ALA A 333 10.76 -30.69 -10.14
CA ALA A 333 10.78 -30.14 -11.50
C ALA A 333 10.44 -31.18 -12.57
N ASN A 334 10.59 -32.46 -12.26
CA ASN A 334 10.16 -33.60 -13.09
C ASN A 334 8.68 -33.97 -12.87
N HIS A 335 7.94 -33.20 -12.06
CA HIS A 335 6.52 -33.40 -11.74
C HIS A 335 6.21 -34.66 -10.93
N GLU A 336 7.22 -35.29 -10.33
CA GLU A 336 7.06 -36.42 -9.43
C GLU A 336 6.90 -35.95 -7.98
N LEU A 337 6.18 -36.73 -7.17
CA LEU A 337 6.02 -36.45 -5.74
C LEU A 337 7.37 -36.62 -5.03
N VAL A 338 7.84 -35.55 -4.39
CA VAL A 338 9.10 -35.49 -3.64
C VAL A 338 8.85 -35.75 -2.16
N VAL A 339 7.88 -35.05 -1.56
CA VAL A 339 7.49 -35.23 -0.16
C VAL A 339 6.00 -35.06 0.03
N ASP A 340 5.43 -35.88 0.90
CA ASP A 340 4.10 -35.73 1.46
C ASP A 340 4.20 -35.30 2.94
N GLY A 341 3.65 -34.13 3.28
CA GLY A 341 3.59 -33.61 4.63
C GLY A 341 2.18 -33.22 5.08
N GLN A 342 2.04 -33.01 6.38
CA GLN A 342 0.78 -32.63 7.00
C GLN A 342 1.02 -31.76 8.24
N VAL A 343 0.25 -30.69 8.38
CA VAL A 343 0.06 -29.93 9.63
C VAL A 343 -1.42 -29.97 10.04
N ARG A 344 -1.72 -29.72 11.32
CA ARG A 344 -3.09 -29.81 11.86
C ARG A 344 -3.72 -28.42 11.99
N ASP A 345 -4.14 -27.85 10.88
CA ASP A 345 -4.89 -26.59 10.87
C ASP A 345 -5.79 -26.45 9.65
N HIS A 346 -6.57 -25.37 9.59
CA HIS A 346 -7.35 -25.02 8.41
C HIS A 346 -6.80 -23.75 7.75
N PHE A 347 -6.72 -23.73 6.42
CA PHE A 347 -6.04 -22.68 5.66
C PHE A 347 -6.91 -22.13 4.55
N SER A 348 -7.13 -20.82 4.56
CA SER A 348 -7.55 -20.05 3.37
C SER A 348 -6.40 -19.29 2.73
N SER A 349 -5.36 -18.94 3.52
CA SER A 349 -4.20 -18.23 2.99
C SER A 349 -3.40 -19.11 2.04
N SER A 350 -2.79 -18.47 1.05
CA SER A 350 -1.82 -19.13 0.17
C SER A 350 -0.42 -19.00 0.77
N PRO A 351 0.43 -20.04 0.67
CA PRO A 351 1.79 -20.01 1.20
C PRO A 351 2.67 -19.00 0.45
N THR A 352 3.59 -18.37 1.18
CA THR A 352 4.55 -17.37 0.68
C THR A 352 5.99 -17.86 0.92
N GLY A 353 6.82 -17.88 -0.12
CA GLY A 353 8.22 -18.34 -0.05
C GLY A 353 9.22 -17.19 0.07
N GLY A 354 10.33 -17.39 0.76
CA GLY A 354 11.43 -16.43 0.83
C GLY A 354 12.49 -16.85 1.85
N ASP A 355 13.74 -16.41 1.65
CA ASP A 355 14.86 -16.69 2.57
C ASP A 355 15.04 -18.18 2.96
N GLY A 356 14.77 -19.11 2.03
CA GLY A 356 14.83 -20.55 2.27
C GLY A 356 13.70 -21.09 3.17
N LYS A 357 12.59 -20.35 3.30
CA LYS A 357 11.44 -20.69 4.15
C LYS A 357 10.13 -20.55 3.39
N ILE A 358 9.13 -21.30 3.83
CA ILE A 358 7.73 -21.13 3.41
C ILE A 358 6.92 -20.72 4.63
N TYR A 359 6.17 -19.63 4.47
CA TYR A 359 5.26 -19.08 5.47
C TYR A 359 3.82 -19.39 5.09
N TRP A 360 3.10 -20.09 5.96
CA TRP A 360 1.71 -20.46 5.68
C TRP A 360 0.82 -20.22 6.90
N CYS A 361 -0.14 -19.31 6.75
CA CYS A 361 -1.01 -18.85 7.84
C CYS A 361 -2.35 -19.59 7.85
N SER A 362 -2.69 -20.18 8.98
CA SER A 362 -3.99 -20.82 9.19
C SER A 362 -5.06 -19.79 9.55
N GLU A 363 -6.32 -20.18 9.40
CA GLU A 363 -7.47 -19.36 9.77
C GLU A 363 -7.52 -19.05 11.26
N ARG A 364 -6.85 -19.85 12.10
CA ARG A 364 -6.72 -19.60 13.55
C ARG A 364 -5.60 -18.62 13.91
N GLY A 365 -4.90 -18.07 12.93
CA GLY A 365 -3.78 -17.16 13.15
C GLY A 365 -2.46 -17.86 13.45
N ASN A 366 -2.35 -19.18 13.26
CA ASN A 366 -1.07 -19.88 13.36
C ASN A 366 -0.30 -19.74 12.05
N THR A 367 0.94 -19.30 12.09
CA THR A 367 1.83 -19.27 10.94
C THR A 367 2.87 -20.38 11.07
N TYR A 368 2.81 -21.34 10.15
CA TYR A 368 3.78 -22.40 10.03
C TYR A 368 4.96 -21.89 9.20
N VAL A 369 6.16 -21.96 9.76
CA VAL A 369 7.41 -21.63 9.08
C VAL A 369 8.09 -22.95 8.72
N ILE A 370 8.12 -23.27 7.43
CA ILE A 370 8.65 -24.54 6.91
C ILE A 370 10.03 -24.29 6.28
N ASP A 371 10.98 -25.17 6.54
CA ASP A 371 12.32 -25.13 5.95
C ASP A 371 12.26 -25.61 4.49
N ALA A 372 12.43 -24.69 3.54
CA ALA A 372 12.40 -25.03 2.12
C ALA A 372 13.64 -25.83 1.71
N ASN A 373 14.77 -25.71 2.43
CA ASN A 373 15.99 -26.45 2.10
C ASN A 373 15.87 -27.93 2.47
N ALA A 374 15.08 -28.25 3.49
CA ALA A 374 14.79 -29.63 3.89
C ALA A 374 14.04 -30.41 2.79
N LEU A 375 13.33 -29.71 1.91
CA LEU A 375 12.61 -30.30 0.78
C LEU A 375 13.55 -30.81 -0.32
N THR A 376 14.77 -30.27 -0.39
CA THR A 376 15.82 -30.68 -1.34
C THR A 376 16.92 -31.52 -0.70
N ALA A 377 16.79 -31.84 0.60
CA ALA A 377 17.75 -32.69 1.30
C ALA A 377 17.65 -34.15 0.82
N THR A 378 18.59 -34.99 1.26
CA THR A 378 18.57 -36.43 0.96
C THR A 378 18.62 -37.23 2.27
N PRO A 379 17.50 -37.86 2.70
CA PRO A 379 16.17 -37.85 2.09
C PRO A 379 15.44 -36.50 2.27
N PRO A 380 14.54 -36.13 1.34
CA PRO A 380 13.78 -34.89 1.44
C PRO A 380 12.70 -35.03 2.53
N THR A 381 12.50 -33.97 3.32
CA THR A 381 11.54 -33.99 4.46
C THR A 381 10.80 -32.67 4.61
N VAL A 382 9.60 -32.71 5.20
CA VAL A 382 8.93 -31.49 5.69
C VAL A 382 9.39 -31.20 7.11
N LYS A 383 10.16 -30.12 7.28
CA LYS A 383 10.61 -29.65 8.58
C LYS A 383 9.95 -28.33 8.93
N VAL A 384 9.08 -28.34 9.94
CA VAL A 384 8.52 -27.12 10.53
C VAL A 384 9.55 -26.52 11.49
N LEU A 385 10.04 -25.33 11.17
CA LEU A 385 10.99 -24.58 11.98
C LEU A 385 10.33 -23.92 13.18
N ALA A 386 9.10 -23.42 13.01
CA ALA A 386 8.33 -22.77 14.05
C ALA A 386 6.83 -22.76 13.71
N VAL A 387 6.01 -22.62 14.75
CA VAL A 387 4.58 -22.31 14.64
C VAL A 387 4.32 -21.09 15.51
N ASN A 388 3.94 -19.99 14.87
CA ASN A 388 3.80 -18.69 15.55
C ASN A 388 2.34 -18.25 15.53
N GLN A 389 1.77 -17.97 16.70
CA GLN A 389 0.37 -17.57 16.81
C GLN A 389 0.24 -16.05 16.83
N ILE A 390 -0.71 -15.52 16.07
CA ILE A 390 -1.23 -14.16 16.20
C ILE A 390 -2.73 -14.19 16.52
N LYS A 391 -3.22 -13.19 17.25
CA LYS A 391 -4.64 -13.06 17.57
C LYS A 391 -5.50 -12.72 16.34
N GLY A 392 -6.58 -13.46 16.17
CA GLY A 392 -7.64 -13.16 15.21
C GLY A 392 -7.64 -14.11 13.99
N VAL A 393 -8.70 -14.03 13.20
CA VAL A 393 -8.88 -14.91 12.04
C VAL A 393 -8.02 -14.42 10.87
N CYS A 394 -7.20 -15.30 10.29
CA CYS A 394 -6.29 -14.97 9.19
C CYS A 394 -6.69 -15.70 7.90
N LEU A 395 -7.28 -14.96 6.95
CA LEU A 395 -7.61 -15.48 5.62
C LEU A 395 -6.64 -15.00 4.53
N ALA A 396 -6.01 -13.84 4.78
CA ALA A 396 -5.09 -13.20 3.85
C ALA A 396 -3.75 -13.94 3.76
N SER A 397 -3.08 -13.84 2.61
CA SER A 397 -1.73 -14.39 2.42
C SER A 397 -0.68 -13.42 2.96
N PRO A 398 0.42 -13.90 3.56
CA PRO A 398 1.51 -13.03 4.02
C PRO A 398 2.15 -12.28 2.86
N ALA A 399 2.48 -11.01 3.08
CA ALA A 399 3.33 -10.24 2.20
C ALA A 399 4.73 -10.08 2.80
N VAL A 400 5.73 -9.90 1.94
CA VAL A 400 7.13 -9.80 2.35
C VAL A 400 7.75 -8.56 1.75
N ALA A 401 8.30 -7.70 2.60
CA ALA A 401 9.00 -6.50 2.17
C ALA A 401 9.97 -6.05 3.26
N SER A 402 11.14 -5.53 2.88
CA SER A 402 12.14 -4.97 3.81
C SER A 402 12.55 -5.93 4.94
N GLY A 403 12.78 -7.20 4.63
CA GLY A 403 13.12 -8.25 5.59
C GLY A 403 12.05 -8.50 6.66
N ARG A 404 10.79 -8.15 6.39
CA ARG A 404 9.65 -8.28 7.32
C ARG A 404 8.51 -9.04 6.65
N LEU A 405 7.65 -9.63 7.49
CA LEU A 405 6.38 -10.20 7.06
C LEU A 405 5.25 -9.26 7.47
N PHE A 406 4.30 -9.04 6.58
CA PHE A 406 3.07 -8.33 6.85
C PHE A 406 1.92 -9.35 6.83
N ILE A 407 1.31 -9.57 7.99
CA ILE A 407 0.24 -10.56 8.16
C ILE A 407 -1.02 -9.84 8.58
N ARG A 408 -2.09 -10.06 7.82
CA ARG A 408 -3.40 -9.47 8.06
C ARG A 408 -4.36 -10.48 8.66
N THR A 409 -4.97 -10.12 9.79
CA THR A 409 -6.19 -10.75 10.29
C THR A 409 -7.41 -9.91 9.90
N LEU A 410 -8.62 -10.41 10.14
CA LEU A 410 -9.86 -9.67 9.85
C LEU A 410 -9.90 -8.29 10.53
N GLU A 411 -9.26 -8.15 11.70
CA GLU A 411 -9.35 -6.97 12.57
C GLU A 411 -8.07 -6.13 12.60
N ALA A 412 -6.91 -6.68 12.18
CA ALA A 412 -5.63 -6.01 12.38
C ALA A 412 -4.59 -6.39 11.32
N LEU A 413 -3.61 -5.51 11.14
CA LEU A 413 -2.41 -5.75 10.38
C LEU A 413 -1.20 -5.82 11.33
N TYR A 414 -0.36 -6.82 11.11
CA TYR A 414 0.85 -7.08 11.88
C TYR A 414 2.07 -6.91 10.99
N CYS A 415 3.10 -6.23 11.50
CA CYS A 415 4.44 -6.24 10.91
C CYS A 415 5.35 -7.08 11.79
N ILE A 416 5.70 -8.26 11.30
CA ILE A 416 6.54 -9.24 11.98
C ILE A 416 7.97 -9.11 11.48
N GLY A 417 8.91 -9.11 12.41
CA GLY A 417 10.33 -8.96 12.17
C GLY A 417 11.01 -8.36 13.39
N LYS A 418 12.33 -8.32 13.36
CA LYS A 418 13.05 -7.56 14.40
C LYS A 418 12.69 -6.09 14.28
N GLU A 419 12.57 -5.40 15.42
CA GLU A 419 12.78 -3.96 15.43
C GLU A 419 14.14 -3.74 14.76
N ARG A 420 14.11 -3.20 13.55
CA ARG A 420 15.33 -2.60 13.05
C ARG A 420 15.53 -1.42 13.97
N ALA A 421 16.71 -1.31 14.59
CA ALA A 421 17.19 -0.04 15.10
C ALA A 421 16.75 1.00 14.07
N PRO A 422 16.03 2.07 14.49
CA PRO A 422 15.36 2.99 13.58
C PRO A 422 16.30 3.16 12.42
N VAL A 423 15.85 2.80 11.21
CA VAL A 423 16.71 2.85 10.02
C VAL A 423 17.32 4.23 10.13
N VAL A 424 18.60 4.27 10.50
CA VAL A 424 19.45 5.39 10.20
C VAL A 424 19.31 5.31 8.71
N VAL A 425 18.43 6.15 8.16
CA VAL A 425 18.50 6.58 6.76
C VAL A 425 19.98 6.62 6.58
N GLN A 426 20.56 5.69 5.80
CA GLN A 426 21.99 5.72 5.56
C GLN A 426 22.20 7.19 5.26
N LYS A 427 22.89 7.89 6.16
CA LYS A 427 23.31 9.24 5.85
C LYS A 427 24.21 8.91 4.68
N THR A 428 23.70 8.98 3.45
CA THR A 428 24.43 9.36 2.26
C THR A 428 25.33 10.42 2.82
N LYS A 429 26.60 10.03 3.03
CA LYS A 429 27.56 10.70 3.93
C LYS A 429 27.17 12.16 4.01
N ALA A 430 26.51 12.56 5.12
CA ALA A 430 25.55 13.68 5.12
C ALA A 430 26.04 14.74 4.16
N LEU A 431 25.32 14.99 3.05
CA LEU A 431 25.79 15.92 2.04
C LEU A 431 26.19 17.22 2.76
N THR A 432 27.50 17.43 2.90
CA THR A 432 28.09 18.48 3.72
C THR A 432 28.78 19.43 2.77
N GLY A 433 28.62 20.70 3.03
CA GLY A 433 29.26 21.77 2.30
C GLY A 433 28.83 23.09 2.91
N THR A 434 29.48 24.15 2.47
CA THR A 434 29.03 25.51 2.71
C THR A 434 27.67 25.74 2.05
N PHE A 435 26.91 26.73 2.51
CA PHE A 435 25.65 27.10 1.88
C PHE A 435 25.83 27.38 0.38
N ALA A 436 26.94 28.02 -0.02
CA ALA A 436 27.23 28.33 -1.42
C ALA A 436 27.42 27.06 -2.28
N GLU A 437 28.14 26.06 -1.79
CA GLU A 437 28.36 24.80 -2.50
C GLU A 437 27.07 23.99 -2.67
N LEU A 438 26.29 23.90 -1.59
CA LEU A 438 25.01 23.20 -1.62
C LEU A 438 24.00 23.96 -2.47
N ARG A 439 23.96 25.29 -2.38
CA ARG A 439 23.06 26.10 -3.21
C ARG A 439 23.39 25.95 -4.69
N LYS A 440 24.68 25.99 -5.04
CA LYS A 440 25.12 25.74 -6.41
C LYS A 440 24.71 24.34 -6.88
N ARG A 441 24.93 23.31 -6.05
CA ARG A 441 24.47 21.95 -6.36
C ARG A 441 22.96 21.90 -6.59
N PHE A 442 22.18 22.58 -5.76
CA PHE A 442 20.74 22.66 -5.97
C PHE A 442 20.43 23.26 -7.34
N ASP A 443 20.99 24.43 -7.66
CA ASP A 443 20.72 25.16 -8.90
C ASP A 443 21.24 24.44 -10.18
N ASP A 444 22.34 23.68 -10.08
CA ASP A 444 22.91 22.90 -11.19
C ASP A 444 22.03 21.71 -11.62
N HIS A 445 21.09 21.31 -10.77
CA HIS A 445 20.15 20.21 -11.02
C HIS A 445 18.74 20.77 -11.26
N GLN A 446 17.99 20.22 -12.23
CA GLN A 446 16.61 20.67 -12.51
C GLN A 446 15.62 19.54 -12.24
N ALA A 447 14.78 19.70 -11.22
CA ALA A 447 13.68 18.75 -10.99
C ALA A 447 12.56 19.02 -12.01
N PHE A 448 12.55 18.21 -13.06
CA PHE A 448 11.38 18.05 -13.91
C PHE A 448 10.63 16.79 -13.48
N TRP A 449 9.30 16.78 -13.61
CA TRP A 449 8.39 15.73 -13.12
C TRP A 449 8.70 14.29 -13.58
N GLN A 450 9.59 14.11 -14.56
CA GLN A 450 9.97 12.82 -15.15
C GLN A 450 11.39 12.36 -14.76
N ASN A 451 12.16 13.19 -14.02
CA ASN A 451 13.54 12.89 -13.68
C ASN A 451 13.73 12.68 -12.17
N GLU A 452 13.38 11.47 -11.73
CA GLU A 452 13.44 11.05 -10.31
C GLU A 452 14.86 11.18 -9.72
N LYS A 453 15.91 11.03 -10.53
CA LYS A 453 17.30 11.17 -10.09
C LYS A 453 17.67 12.62 -9.75
N GLU A 454 17.28 13.56 -10.60
CA GLU A 454 17.52 15.00 -10.38
C GLU A 454 16.68 15.53 -9.21
N ALA A 455 15.43 15.06 -9.10
CA ALA A 455 14.56 15.39 -7.98
C ALA A 455 15.14 14.90 -6.64
N GLN A 456 15.68 13.68 -6.60
CA GLN A 456 16.34 13.12 -5.42
C GLN A 456 17.57 13.95 -5.01
N ILE A 457 18.40 14.38 -5.98
CA ILE A 457 19.58 15.21 -5.68
C ILE A 457 19.18 16.56 -5.08
N ARG A 458 18.14 17.21 -5.62
CA ARG A 458 17.63 18.48 -5.10
C ARG A 458 17.02 18.31 -3.71
N LEU A 459 16.27 17.22 -3.48
CA LEU A 459 15.72 16.88 -2.16
C LEU A 459 16.82 16.72 -1.10
N GLU A 460 17.85 15.91 -1.38
CA GLU A 460 19.00 15.72 -0.50
C GLU A 460 19.73 17.04 -0.21
N THR A 461 19.80 17.92 -1.21
CA THR A 461 20.44 19.22 -1.09
C THR A 461 19.63 20.18 -0.22
N VAL A 462 18.30 20.16 -0.32
CA VAL A 462 17.40 20.92 0.57
C VAL A 462 17.56 20.45 2.02
N GLU A 463 17.58 19.14 2.26
CA GLU A 463 17.80 18.59 3.60
C GLU A 463 19.18 18.94 4.18
N ALA A 464 20.21 18.99 3.33
CA ALA A 464 21.56 19.39 3.71
C ALA A 464 21.62 20.87 4.09
N ILE A 465 21.07 21.75 3.25
CA ILE A 465 21.00 23.19 3.52
C ILE A 465 20.19 23.46 4.80
N ALA A 466 19.10 22.72 5.03
CA ALA A 466 18.29 22.86 6.24
C ALA A 466 19.04 22.54 7.54
N LYS A 467 20.14 21.80 7.48
CA LYS A 467 21.00 21.49 8.65
C LYS A 467 22.03 22.58 8.92
N LEU A 468 22.26 23.49 7.98
CA LEU A 468 23.18 24.61 8.19
C LEU A 468 22.54 25.66 9.10
N ASP A 469 23.39 26.34 9.85
CA ASP A 469 23.06 27.56 10.57
C ASP A 469 23.58 28.75 9.74
N GLY A 470 22.69 29.67 9.40
CA GLY A 470 23.00 30.81 8.56
C GLY A 470 21.75 31.62 8.20
N PRO A 471 21.86 32.96 8.09
CA PRO A 471 20.72 33.82 7.77
C PRO A 471 20.12 33.53 6.38
N GLU A 472 20.84 32.85 5.49
CA GLU A 472 20.42 32.53 4.12
C GLU A 472 19.54 31.28 4.04
N VAL A 473 19.55 30.43 5.06
CA VAL A 473 18.89 29.11 5.05
C VAL A 473 17.36 29.24 5.01
N ILE A 474 16.79 30.06 5.90
CA ILE A 474 15.32 30.23 5.96
C ILE A 474 14.78 30.87 4.66
N PRO A 475 15.37 31.96 4.13
CA PRO A 475 14.99 32.51 2.83
C PRO A 475 15.07 31.48 1.69
N PHE A 476 16.11 30.62 1.68
CA PHE A 476 16.23 29.57 0.69
C PHE A 476 15.11 28.54 0.80
N LEU A 477 14.86 28.00 1.99
CA LEU A 477 13.82 27.00 2.19
C LEU A 477 12.43 27.56 1.87
N LEU A 478 12.19 28.83 2.18
CA LEU A 478 10.96 29.53 1.78
C LEU A 478 10.86 29.65 0.25
N HIS A 479 11.94 30.04 -0.42
CA HIS A 479 11.97 30.11 -1.87
C HIS A 479 11.65 28.75 -2.50
N VAL A 480 12.28 27.67 -2.03
CA VAL A 480 12.03 26.30 -2.53
C VAL A 480 10.59 25.88 -2.25
N ALA A 481 10.08 26.07 -1.04
CA ALA A 481 8.69 25.74 -0.71
C ALA A 481 7.68 26.41 -1.65
N VAL A 482 7.95 27.65 -2.10
CA VAL A 482 7.04 28.44 -2.94
C VAL A 482 7.26 28.23 -4.45
N LYS A 483 8.51 28.15 -4.91
CA LYS A 483 8.86 28.25 -6.33
C LYS A 483 9.23 26.92 -6.96
N GLU A 484 9.52 25.91 -6.16
CA GLU A 484 9.87 24.60 -6.69
C GLU A 484 8.68 23.98 -7.44
N PRO A 485 8.89 23.45 -8.66
CA PRO A 485 7.83 22.74 -9.37
C PRO A 485 7.54 21.38 -8.72
N HIS A 486 8.56 20.64 -8.30
CA HIS A 486 8.40 19.29 -7.78
C HIS A 486 7.82 19.25 -6.37
N TRP A 487 6.66 18.61 -6.20
CA TRP A 487 5.87 18.65 -4.98
C TRP A 487 6.59 18.08 -3.74
N ASP A 488 7.30 16.95 -3.86
CA ASP A 488 8.08 16.34 -2.75
C ASP A 488 9.12 17.31 -2.17
N ILE A 489 9.78 18.07 -3.04
CA ILE A 489 10.82 19.01 -2.67
C ILE A 489 10.19 20.25 -2.00
N CYS A 490 9.04 20.71 -2.49
CA CYS A 490 8.29 21.78 -1.82
C CYS A 490 7.86 21.37 -0.40
N GLU A 491 7.33 20.16 -0.27
CA GLU A 491 6.87 19.61 1.01
C GLU A 491 8.03 19.48 1.98
N GLU A 492 9.17 18.92 1.55
CA GLU A 492 10.33 18.77 2.42
C GLU A 492 10.92 20.13 2.82
N ALA A 493 10.96 21.11 1.91
CA ALA A 493 11.38 22.47 2.24
C ALA A 493 10.47 23.12 3.30
N ALA A 494 9.15 22.95 3.19
CA ALA A 494 8.19 23.44 4.18
C ALA A 494 8.35 22.74 5.55
N LYS A 495 8.59 21.42 5.56
CA LYS A 495 8.91 20.67 6.79
C LYS A 495 10.24 21.12 7.39
N CYS A 496 11.25 21.37 6.56
CA CYS A 496 12.55 21.90 6.99
C CYS A 496 12.40 23.28 7.66
N LEU A 497 11.59 24.18 7.09
CA LEU A 497 11.25 25.45 7.72
C LEU A 497 10.64 25.23 9.10
N ALA A 498 9.67 24.33 9.22
CA ALA A 498 9.04 24.04 10.51
C ALA A 498 10.03 23.48 11.55
N ARG A 499 11.03 22.71 11.12
CA ARG A 499 12.11 22.22 12.00
C ARG A 499 13.04 23.33 12.48
N LYS A 500 13.14 24.46 11.76
CA LYS A 500 13.87 25.64 12.26
C LYS A 500 13.20 26.30 13.45
N GLY A 501 11.92 26.00 13.71
CA GLY A 501 11.21 26.49 14.89
C GLY A 501 10.88 27.98 14.81
N GLU A 502 11.02 28.68 15.93
CA GLU A 502 10.66 30.10 16.09
C GLU A 502 11.21 31.03 15.00
N PRO A 503 12.50 30.95 14.60
CA PRO A 503 13.05 31.74 13.49
C PRO A 503 12.29 31.66 12.16
N ALA A 504 11.56 30.56 11.89
CA ALA A 504 10.86 30.34 10.62
C ALA A 504 9.35 30.58 10.69
N MET A 505 8.80 31.01 11.85
CA MET A 505 7.36 31.22 12.03
C MET A 505 6.78 32.20 10.99
N ASP A 506 7.47 33.32 10.76
CA ASP A 506 7.00 34.32 9.79
C ASP A 506 7.03 33.76 8.37
N SER A 507 8.02 32.94 8.02
CA SER A 507 8.08 32.26 6.72
C SER A 507 6.92 31.29 6.55
N LEU A 508 6.57 30.49 7.56
CA LEU A 508 5.41 29.62 7.52
C LEU A 508 4.09 30.39 7.39
N ILE A 509 3.96 31.56 8.04
CA ILE A 509 2.79 32.44 7.89
C ILE A 509 2.67 32.92 6.44
N THR A 510 3.78 33.23 5.75
CA THR A 510 3.73 33.63 4.33
C THR A 510 3.28 32.53 3.37
N LEU A 511 3.25 31.27 3.80
CA LEU A 511 2.76 30.13 3.01
C LEU A 511 1.24 29.92 3.12
N LEU A 512 0.57 30.53 4.10
CA LEU A 512 -0.88 30.44 4.27
C LEU A 512 -1.70 30.91 3.05
N PRO A 513 -1.29 31.94 2.27
CA PRO A 513 -1.97 32.32 1.04
C PRO A 513 -1.44 31.62 -0.23
N ASP A 514 -0.59 30.58 -0.14
CA ASP A 514 -0.05 29.92 -1.34
C ASP A 514 -1.18 29.38 -2.22
N SER A 515 -1.06 29.53 -3.54
CA SER A 515 -2.06 29.06 -4.51
C SER A 515 -2.36 27.55 -4.41
N ARG A 516 -1.39 26.75 -3.94
CA ARG A 516 -1.46 25.29 -3.88
C ARG A 516 -2.04 24.82 -2.53
N PRO A 517 -3.13 24.03 -2.53
CA PRO A 517 -3.79 23.61 -1.28
C PRO A 517 -2.92 22.80 -0.32
N PHE A 518 -2.02 21.95 -0.84
CA PHE A 518 -1.15 21.12 0.01
C PHE A 518 -0.14 21.95 0.82
N ILE A 519 0.44 23.00 0.22
CA ILE A 519 1.37 23.92 0.90
C ILE A 519 0.66 24.67 2.03
N ARG A 520 -0.57 25.16 1.76
CA ARG A 520 -1.39 25.80 2.79
C ARG A 520 -1.65 24.84 3.95
N THR A 521 -2.05 23.60 3.67
CA THR A 521 -2.30 22.57 4.69
C THR A 521 -1.06 22.26 5.54
N ILE A 522 0.12 22.14 4.92
CA ILE A 522 1.38 21.91 5.64
C ILE A 522 1.67 23.09 6.57
N ALA A 523 1.62 24.33 6.05
CA ALA A 523 1.85 25.53 6.85
C ALA A 523 0.89 25.63 8.03
N ILE A 524 -0.40 25.40 7.80
CA ILE A 524 -1.45 25.40 8.83
C ILE A 524 -1.15 24.35 9.92
N ASN A 525 -0.85 23.12 9.53
CA ASN A 525 -0.60 22.03 10.46
C ASN A 525 0.62 22.30 11.34
N GLU A 526 1.70 22.82 10.74
CA GLU A 526 2.93 23.14 11.47
C GLU A 526 2.77 24.35 12.39
N LEU A 527 2.11 25.41 11.93
CA LEU A 527 1.77 26.57 12.79
C LEU A 527 0.90 26.16 13.97
N GLY A 528 -0.06 25.26 13.75
CA GLY A 528 -0.89 24.68 14.81
C GLY A 528 -0.10 23.79 15.78
N ARG A 529 0.82 22.95 15.27
CA ARG A 529 1.71 22.11 16.11
C ARG A 529 2.61 22.97 17.00
N MET A 530 3.16 24.03 16.43
CA MET A 530 4.00 25.02 17.12
C MET A 530 3.20 25.99 18.00
N LYS A 531 1.86 25.94 17.92
CA LYS A 531 0.95 26.81 18.68
C LYS A 531 1.23 28.30 18.46
N VAL A 532 1.49 28.69 17.22
CA VAL A 532 1.88 30.06 16.85
C VAL A 532 0.67 31.00 16.91
N ALA A 533 0.51 31.72 18.02
CA ALA A 533 -0.61 32.67 18.20
C ALA A 533 -0.65 33.75 17.10
N LYS A 534 0.51 34.23 16.64
CA LYS A 534 0.62 35.22 15.54
C LYS A 534 -0.02 34.74 14.22
N ALA A 535 -0.18 33.42 14.03
CA ALA A 535 -0.80 32.86 12.84
C ALA A 535 -2.34 32.90 12.85
N VAL A 536 -2.97 33.16 14.01
CA VAL A 536 -4.44 33.08 14.16
C VAL A 536 -5.19 33.89 13.09
N PRO A 537 -4.83 35.15 12.77
CA PRO A 537 -5.52 35.89 11.71
C PRO A 537 -5.49 35.20 10.34
N GLY A 538 -4.33 34.60 9.98
CA GLY A 538 -4.17 33.86 8.73
C GLY A 538 -4.94 32.54 8.72
N LEU A 539 -4.97 31.84 9.85
CA LEU A 539 -5.74 30.62 10.04
C LEU A 539 -7.26 30.90 9.98
N LEU A 540 -7.73 31.95 10.63
CA LEU A 540 -9.12 32.39 10.54
C LEU A 540 -9.53 32.70 9.09
N LYS A 541 -8.66 33.37 8.32
CA LYS A 541 -8.88 33.59 6.89
C LYS A 541 -8.95 32.27 6.09
N ALA A 542 -8.14 31.27 6.45
CA ALA A 542 -8.14 29.96 5.80
C ALA A 542 -9.43 29.14 6.05
N LEU A 543 -10.32 29.57 6.95
CA LEU A 543 -11.65 28.98 7.10
C LEU A 543 -12.59 29.31 5.94
N SER A 544 -12.25 30.29 5.09
CA SER A 544 -12.97 30.59 3.85
C SER A 544 -12.28 30.00 2.61
N ASP A 545 -11.31 29.11 2.81
CA ASP A 545 -10.60 28.47 1.71
C ASP A 545 -11.53 27.61 0.84
N LYS A 546 -11.28 27.55 -0.47
CA LYS A 546 -12.06 26.73 -1.40
C LYS A 546 -11.95 25.23 -1.08
N GLU A 547 -10.81 24.78 -0.57
CA GLU A 547 -10.52 23.37 -0.28
C GLU A 547 -11.00 22.97 1.13
N PRO A 548 -11.93 21.99 1.27
CA PRO A 548 -12.42 21.55 2.58
C PRO A 548 -11.32 21.06 3.54
N LEU A 549 -10.28 20.40 3.03
CA LEU A 549 -9.16 19.92 3.85
C LEU A 549 -8.36 21.07 4.47
N VAL A 550 -8.18 22.19 3.77
CA VAL A 550 -7.50 23.38 4.28
C VAL A 550 -8.32 24.00 5.42
N ARG A 551 -9.64 24.08 5.25
CA ARG A 551 -10.56 24.59 6.29
C ARG A 551 -10.54 23.72 7.55
N SER A 552 -10.61 22.40 7.37
CA SER A 552 -10.54 21.42 8.48
C SER A 552 -9.20 21.50 9.22
N ALA A 553 -8.07 21.52 8.49
CA ALA A 553 -6.75 21.69 9.08
C ALA A 553 -6.65 23.00 9.88
N SER A 554 -7.24 24.09 9.37
CA SER A 554 -7.25 25.37 10.05
C SER A 554 -8.01 25.31 11.38
N LEU A 555 -9.19 24.69 11.41
CA LEU A 555 -9.93 24.47 12.65
C LEU A 555 -9.11 23.70 13.68
N GLN A 556 -8.45 22.61 13.27
CA GLN A 556 -7.60 21.82 14.16
C GLN A 556 -6.38 22.62 14.67
N ALA A 557 -5.77 23.44 13.82
CA ALA A 557 -4.66 24.31 14.21
C ALA A 557 -5.12 25.38 15.22
N LEU A 558 -6.26 26.01 14.96
CA LEU A 558 -6.88 26.97 15.87
C LEU A 558 -7.25 26.31 17.21
N THR A 559 -7.74 25.06 17.24
CA THR A 559 -7.96 24.31 18.49
C THR A 559 -6.67 24.18 19.30
N LYS A 560 -5.57 23.77 18.66
CA LYS A 560 -4.27 23.60 19.34
C LYS A 560 -3.74 24.92 19.92
N ILE A 561 -3.88 26.01 19.17
CA ILE A 561 -3.50 27.36 19.63
C ILE A 561 -4.41 27.81 20.77
N GLY A 562 -5.73 27.60 20.65
CA GLY A 562 -6.70 27.92 21.71
C GLY A 562 -6.42 27.18 23.02
N LEU A 563 -6.04 25.90 22.93
CA LEU A 563 -5.64 25.09 24.09
C LEU A 563 -4.40 25.66 24.79
N ALA A 564 -3.43 26.18 24.02
CA ALA A 564 -2.22 26.79 24.53
C ALA A 564 -2.45 28.15 25.22
N GLY A 565 -3.59 28.79 24.93
CA GLY A 565 -3.91 30.14 25.37
C GLY A 565 -3.46 31.19 24.35
N THR A 566 -4.39 32.06 23.95
CA THR A 566 -4.13 33.16 23.02
C THR A 566 -5.11 34.31 23.30
N PRO A 567 -4.71 35.59 23.11
CA PRO A 567 -5.63 36.73 23.19
C PRO A 567 -6.83 36.60 22.24
N ASP A 568 -6.66 35.90 21.11
CA ASP A 568 -7.69 35.71 20.09
C ASP A 568 -8.65 34.55 20.40
N PHE A 569 -8.64 33.99 21.62
CA PHE A 569 -9.42 32.81 21.98
C PHE A 569 -10.92 32.96 21.65
N SER A 570 -11.49 34.13 21.93
CA SER A 570 -12.89 34.43 21.63
C SER A 570 -13.19 34.34 20.13
N GLN A 571 -12.30 34.84 19.28
CA GLN A 571 -12.45 34.77 17.82
C GLN A 571 -12.36 33.32 17.31
N ILE A 572 -11.50 32.50 17.93
CA ILE A 572 -11.37 31.07 17.62
C ILE A 572 -12.70 30.34 17.85
N VAL A 573 -13.31 30.56 19.02
CA VAL A 573 -14.59 29.93 19.38
C VAL A 573 -15.71 30.43 18.47
N THR A 574 -15.79 31.73 18.20
CA THR A 574 -16.76 32.30 17.24
C THR A 574 -16.61 31.67 15.86
N ALA A 575 -15.37 31.48 15.39
CA ALA A 575 -15.11 30.88 14.09
C ALA A 575 -15.50 29.40 14.03
N MET A 576 -15.29 28.64 15.11
CA MET A 576 -15.76 27.26 15.21
C MET A 576 -17.29 27.18 15.21
N ILE A 577 -17.97 28.07 15.94
CA ILE A 577 -19.43 28.17 15.92
C ILE A 577 -19.93 28.46 14.49
N ALA A 578 -19.34 29.45 13.82
CA ALA A 578 -19.72 29.79 12.46
C ALA A 578 -19.50 28.61 11.49
N ALA A 579 -18.39 27.88 11.62
CA ALA A 579 -18.09 26.72 10.78
C ALA A 579 -19.11 25.57 10.89
N LEU A 580 -19.92 25.52 11.95
CA LEU A 580 -21.02 24.56 12.07
C LEU A 580 -22.18 24.88 11.11
N SER A 581 -22.38 26.15 10.74
CA SER A 581 -23.51 26.61 9.93
C SER A 581 -23.14 27.11 8.53
N THR A 582 -21.93 27.62 8.32
CA THR A 582 -21.54 28.29 7.06
C THR A 582 -21.10 27.34 5.93
N THR A 583 -20.95 26.05 6.20
CA THR A 583 -20.54 25.06 5.19
C THR A 583 -21.33 23.77 5.39
N GLU A 584 -21.62 23.02 4.33
CA GLU A 584 -22.25 21.70 4.40
C GLU A 584 -21.24 20.56 4.52
N GLU A 585 -19.94 20.85 4.38
CA GLU A 585 -18.89 19.83 4.37
C GLU A 585 -18.77 19.09 5.71
N PRO A 586 -19.02 17.77 5.77
CA PRO A 586 -19.03 17.03 7.03
C PRO A 586 -17.70 17.08 7.78
N VAL A 587 -16.57 17.03 7.07
CA VAL A 587 -15.22 17.06 7.69
C VAL A 587 -14.93 18.37 8.41
N VAL A 588 -15.43 19.49 7.88
CA VAL A 588 -15.23 20.83 8.46
C VAL A 588 -16.12 20.99 9.70
N ARG A 589 -17.41 20.61 9.59
CA ARG A 589 -18.33 20.62 10.73
C ARG A 589 -17.85 19.70 11.86
N GLN A 590 -17.34 18.52 11.52
CA GLN A 590 -16.77 17.59 12.50
C GLN A 590 -15.56 18.20 13.21
N SER A 591 -14.65 18.85 12.47
CA SER A 591 -13.47 19.50 13.06
C SER A 591 -13.87 20.65 14.00
N ALA A 592 -14.94 21.40 13.66
CA ALA A 592 -15.50 22.44 14.51
C ALA A 592 -16.10 21.86 15.79
N LEU A 593 -16.90 20.79 15.71
CA LEU A 593 -17.45 20.09 16.88
C LEU A 593 -16.34 19.56 17.80
N GLU A 594 -15.31 18.94 17.23
CA GLU A 594 -14.16 18.43 17.99
C GLU A 594 -13.38 19.55 18.66
N GLY A 595 -13.18 20.66 17.95
CA GLY A 595 -12.56 21.86 18.51
C GLY A 595 -13.35 22.43 19.69
N LEU A 596 -14.67 22.58 19.55
CA LEU A 596 -15.54 23.06 20.62
C LEU A 596 -15.59 22.09 21.82
N ALA A 597 -15.55 20.78 21.57
CA ALA A 597 -15.44 19.79 22.64
C ALA A 597 -14.10 19.91 23.38
N ALA A 598 -12.99 20.03 22.65
CA ALA A 598 -11.66 20.11 23.24
C ALA A 598 -11.43 21.41 24.03
N LEU A 599 -12.04 22.51 23.61
CA LEU A 599 -11.90 23.82 24.26
C LEU A 599 -12.88 24.05 25.41
N ALA A 600 -13.81 23.13 25.67
CA ALA A 600 -14.97 23.40 26.52
C ALA A 600 -14.66 23.96 27.90
N ASP A 601 -13.64 23.43 28.58
CA ASP A 601 -13.23 23.90 29.91
C ASP A 601 -12.77 25.37 29.92
N LYS A 602 -12.38 25.90 28.75
CA LYS A 602 -11.94 27.29 28.56
C LYS A 602 -13.05 28.18 27.98
N VAL A 603 -14.15 27.61 27.47
CA VAL A 603 -15.28 28.36 26.91
C VAL A 603 -16.23 28.78 28.02
N THR A 604 -15.92 29.89 28.68
CA THR A 604 -16.78 30.46 29.75
C THR A 604 -17.74 31.51 29.18
N ALA A 605 -17.22 32.55 28.53
CA ALA A 605 -18.01 33.68 28.06
C ALA A 605 -18.96 33.33 26.90
N GLN A 606 -18.53 32.45 25.99
CA GLN A 606 -19.29 32.09 24.77
C GLN A 606 -20.09 30.78 24.91
N ARG A 607 -20.27 30.31 26.15
CA ARG A 607 -20.86 29.00 26.41
C ARG A 607 -22.29 28.91 25.88
N ARG A 608 -23.05 29.99 26.00
CA ARG A 608 -24.43 30.06 25.53
C ARG A 608 -24.49 29.94 24.00
N GLU A 609 -23.65 30.66 23.27
CA GLU A 609 -23.60 30.61 21.81
C GLU A 609 -23.19 29.22 21.32
N VAL A 610 -22.25 28.54 22.00
CA VAL A 610 -21.89 27.16 21.68
C VAL A 610 -23.08 26.21 21.88
N VAL A 611 -23.80 26.32 22.99
CA VAL A 611 -24.98 25.48 23.25
C VAL A 611 -26.06 25.70 22.20
N GLU A 612 -26.35 26.95 21.83
CA GLU A 612 -27.32 27.27 20.79
C GLU A 612 -26.91 26.69 19.43
N ALA A 613 -25.63 26.79 19.06
CA ALA A 613 -25.10 26.22 17.82
C ALA A 613 -25.15 24.68 17.81
N LEU A 614 -24.82 24.02 18.94
CA LEU A 614 -24.92 22.56 19.06
C LEU A 614 -26.37 22.07 18.93
N ARG A 615 -27.36 22.81 19.46
CA ARG A 615 -28.79 22.48 19.30
C ARG A 615 -29.23 22.55 17.84
N ALA A 616 -28.74 23.55 17.10
CA ALA A 616 -28.99 23.64 15.66
C ALA A 616 -28.39 22.45 14.89
N VAL A 617 -27.18 21.99 15.27
CA VAL A 617 -26.55 20.79 14.69
C VAL A 617 -27.31 19.52 15.06
N GLU A 618 -27.78 19.40 16.30
CA GLU A 618 -28.59 18.26 16.76
C GLU A 618 -29.91 18.12 15.98
N ALA A 619 -30.55 19.25 15.63
CA ALA A 619 -31.75 19.29 14.82
C ALA A 619 -31.48 19.12 13.30
N GLY A 620 -30.21 19.03 12.90
CA GLY A 620 -29.80 18.97 11.50
C GLY A 620 -29.97 17.59 10.85
N PRO A 621 -29.90 17.51 9.51
CA PRO A 621 -30.16 16.27 8.76
C PRO A 621 -29.02 15.24 8.81
N ASN A 622 -27.84 15.57 9.37
CA ASN A 622 -26.70 14.65 9.43
C ASN A 622 -26.73 13.85 10.74
N PRO A 623 -27.02 12.52 10.71
CA PRO A 623 -27.25 11.74 11.93
C PRO A 623 -25.99 11.61 12.80
N GLY A 624 -24.80 11.53 12.20
CA GLY A 624 -23.54 11.42 12.94
C GLY A 624 -23.17 12.71 13.68
N LEU A 625 -23.33 13.86 13.01
CA LEU A 625 -23.10 15.17 13.65
C LEU A 625 -24.18 15.46 14.71
N ALA A 626 -25.43 15.11 14.42
CA ALA A 626 -26.53 15.27 15.37
C ALA A 626 -26.33 14.42 16.63
N GLN A 627 -25.91 13.16 16.49
CA GLN A 627 -25.57 12.29 17.62
C GLN A 627 -24.44 12.87 18.46
N LYS A 628 -23.39 13.41 17.83
CA LYS A 628 -22.25 14.02 18.53
C LYS A 628 -22.66 15.29 19.28
N ALA A 629 -23.46 16.15 18.67
CA ALA A 629 -24.02 17.33 19.32
C ALA A 629 -24.91 16.96 20.52
N ARG A 630 -25.77 15.93 20.37
CA ARG A 630 -26.60 15.39 21.46
C ARG A 630 -25.75 14.89 22.63
N GLN A 631 -24.67 14.17 22.36
CA GLN A 631 -23.74 13.71 23.40
C GLN A 631 -23.08 14.87 24.14
N MET A 632 -22.71 15.94 23.43
CA MET A 632 -22.14 17.15 24.04
C MET A 632 -23.17 17.90 24.90
N LEU A 633 -24.45 17.90 24.53
CA LEU A 633 -25.54 18.60 25.21
C LEU A 633 -26.22 17.81 26.34
N ALA A 634 -26.04 16.49 26.40
CA ALA A 634 -26.65 15.65 27.44
C ALA A 634 -26.29 16.16 28.85
N PRO A 635 -27.12 15.96 29.90
CA PRO A 635 -26.83 16.44 31.26
C PRO A 635 -25.49 15.99 31.84
N THR A 636 -25.00 14.82 31.41
CA THR A 636 -23.68 14.26 31.74
C THR A 636 -22.58 14.64 30.73
N GLY A 637 -22.95 15.32 29.65
CA GLY A 637 -22.11 15.78 28.55
C GLY A 637 -21.41 17.09 28.85
N ILE A 638 -20.44 17.41 27.99
CA ILE A 638 -19.46 18.49 28.18
C ILE A 638 -20.12 19.88 28.34
N TYR A 639 -21.25 20.11 27.66
CA TYR A 639 -22.01 21.36 27.73
C TYR A 639 -23.36 21.21 28.46
N GLY A 640 -23.63 20.07 29.08
CA GLY A 640 -24.91 19.78 29.73
C GLY A 640 -25.17 20.44 31.08
N ARG A 641 -24.12 20.90 31.77
CA ARG A 641 -24.20 21.47 33.13
C ARG A 641 -24.52 22.95 33.19
#